data_AF-A0ABC9WEG0-F1
#
_entry.id   AF-A0ABC9WEG0-F1
#
_cell.length_a   1.000
_cell.length_b   1.000
_cell.length_c   1.000
_cell.angle_alpha   90.00
_cell.angle_beta   90.00
_cell.angle_gamma   90.00
#
_symmetry.space_group_name_H-M   'P 1'
#
loop_
_entity.id
_entity.type
_entity.pdbx_description
1 polymer ?
#
loop_
_entity_poly.entity_id
_entity_poly.type
_entity_poly.pdbx_seq_one_letter_code
_entity_poly.pdbx_strand_id
1 'polypeptide(L)'
;MPAGCKMDLLLAKAEPISDGGSTSGVTVKKGKRKKNHQEQLQLERGVRRYERNNSADTQPLPETDAPTSICISHLSLGRKWIWMTMDALQLANTAFAVDMFKKLCEKDKTANIIFAPLCTSTSLALAYKAAKGDTADQMKQVLHLQDVKDVSFGFQTVTSDVSKLSSFFALKMVKRLFVDKSLNPTTDFVNSTKRPFPSELELVEFKEKTEETRQKINKSLSELTDGKMENVLNEDSVSDQTQILLVNAAYFVTNWMKKFPEAEIKECPFKVNKTETKPVQMMNLEATFCLGYVKELNVAILELPCLNKHISMLILLPKEIEDETTGLEQLEKALTPETLLQWTNPSMMANTKVNVFLPKFSVEGDYDLKPLLESLGMTNVFNETASDFSEMCETKVSSCFMMSSISRPITEFCLDLYNKLNRNAEDTNIVFSPMSISVALALVHLGAKNNTAAQIEKCNKDGDLNHKAFQALLLQLQDLGESYVLTLANNLFIQQGFELQQQFLMCTKELYGAMLQTVDFKGALEAARIKINAWIESETQGKIKELFAPGINADAMLVLANVIYFKASWEHKFEEKKTVQRDFKLNQNEKKPVQMMYQKGMFKLGYVEEMGAQVLELPYAQKSLSMIILLPGDMADGSTSGLEQIESTMTYENLMLWASSEHMSETRVEVYLPRFKLEGTFDLNEEARLLSSQFRFKTRQDTTLHQRRSCQSQIFPGEGLGRATMGSLSAANTKFCLDFFKELRKVKRNENIFFSPLSISAALSMVQLGAGGNTAEEMEKVLHIHEVLSTASLGTKSTSGKCEEAGGAHSQFQELLSALGKAGATCSLSIANRLFGEVTFQFLQQYLDSTRVLYHAELEAVDFINATEESREKMNSWVEKQTGGKIKDLFPPGSIDSTTVLALVNAIHFKGQWAIKFEEKNTREMPFMLNKREHRYVPMMCRKGKYKVTRRQEEQVTVLELPYTGEELSMFILLPENICDESTGLEQLESAVTYEKLAEWTNMENVCPQKIMVYLPRFRMEESCELIPVLQALGMRDAFIFERADFSGLSREPGLFLSKAIHKSFVEVNEEGTEAAAATGMTIVPLCLHIPYEFRADHPFLFLIKHNLSKNILFFGRCCFP
;
A
#
# COMPACT_ATOMS: atom_id res chain seq x y z
N MET A 1 46.80 34.73 34.15
CA MET A 1 48.19 34.23 34.27
C MET A 1 48.36 33.55 35.62
N PRO A 2 49.24 32.56 35.78
CA PRO A 2 49.77 31.62 34.77
C PRO A 2 49.60 30.14 35.23
N ALA A 3 50.25 29.21 34.52
CA ALA A 3 50.26 27.78 34.81
C ALA A 3 51.16 27.38 36.02
N GLY A 4 51.10 26.11 36.44
CA GLY A 4 52.14 25.51 37.30
C GLY A 4 51.76 24.15 37.92
N CYS A 5 52.15 23.05 37.28
CA CYS A 5 52.13 21.72 37.92
C CYS A 5 53.22 21.60 38.99
N LYS A 6 53.03 20.69 39.96
CA LYS A 6 54.15 20.01 40.61
C LYS A 6 53.83 18.57 41.01
N MET A 7 54.82 17.72 40.84
CA MET A 7 54.86 16.29 41.15
C MET A 7 55.55 16.12 42.53
N ASP A 8 55.29 15.02 43.27
CA ASP A 8 56.28 13.94 43.50
C ASP A 8 56.14 13.05 44.77
N LEU A 9 56.42 11.76 44.57
CA LEU A 9 57.16 10.78 45.41
C LEU A 9 56.71 10.38 46.85
N LEU A 10 56.09 9.18 46.93
CA LEU A 10 56.62 7.93 47.56
C LEU A 10 57.18 7.90 49.03
N LEU A 11 56.52 7.15 49.95
CA LEU A 11 56.95 5.81 50.50
C LEU A 11 56.35 5.34 51.87
N ALA A 12 55.92 4.07 51.92
CA ALA A 12 56.06 3.03 52.98
C ALA A 12 55.43 3.08 54.43
N LYS A 13 54.56 2.06 54.68
CA LYS A 13 54.47 1.11 55.84
C LYS A 13 53.99 1.48 57.28
N ALA A 14 52.77 1.02 57.60
CA ALA A 14 52.35 0.00 58.62
C ALA A 14 52.43 0.19 60.17
N GLU A 15 51.23 0.19 60.82
CA GLU A 15 50.77 -0.53 62.06
C GLU A 15 51.49 -0.38 63.45
N PRO A 16 50.99 -0.88 64.63
CA PRO A 16 49.78 -1.71 64.98
C PRO A 16 48.95 -1.34 66.28
N ILE A 17 47.83 -2.08 66.57
CA ILE A 17 47.28 -2.58 67.90
C ILE A 17 46.80 -1.59 69.03
N SER A 18 45.89 -1.89 69.99
CA SER A 18 44.59 -2.66 70.08
C SER A 18 43.79 -2.31 71.39
N ASP A 19 42.51 -2.74 71.49
CA ASP A 19 41.64 -2.99 72.70
C ASP A 19 41.30 -1.85 73.73
N GLY A 20 40.22 -1.90 74.52
CA GLY A 20 39.03 -2.79 74.53
C GLY A 20 38.13 -2.70 75.81
N GLY A 21 36.80 -2.92 75.69
CA GLY A 21 35.82 -3.11 76.79
C GLY A 21 35.19 -1.84 77.40
N SER A 22 33.93 -1.81 77.88
CA SER A 22 32.84 -2.84 78.03
C SER A 22 31.44 -2.19 77.76
N THR A 23 30.24 -2.43 78.34
CA THR A 23 29.72 -3.15 79.54
C THR A 23 28.30 -3.76 79.29
N SER A 24 27.32 -3.63 80.21
CA SER A 24 25.96 -4.26 80.23
C SER A 24 24.82 -3.22 80.30
N GLY A 25 23.54 -3.51 79.96
CA GLY A 25 22.92 -4.72 79.39
C GLY A 25 21.41 -4.87 79.70
N VAL A 26 20.76 -5.92 79.13
CA VAL A 26 19.45 -6.55 79.54
C VAL A 26 18.14 -5.78 79.26
N THR A 27 17.05 -6.33 78.66
CA THR A 27 16.83 -7.47 77.73
C THR A 27 15.44 -7.38 77.06
N VAL A 28 15.33 -7.70 75.76
CA VAL A 28 14.21 -8.49 75.18
C VAL A 28 14.80 -9.44 74.14
N LYS A 29 14.33 -10.70 74.06
CA LYS A 29 14.95 -11.75 73.22
C LYS A 29 14.36 -11.83 71.79
N LYS A 30 15.18 -11.57 70.78
CA LYS A 30 15.11 -12.23 69.45
C LYS A 30 16.55 -12.52 68.98
N GLY A 31 16.81 -13.75 68.51
CA GLY A 31 18.18 -14.24 68.27
C GLY A 31 18.33 -15.14 67.05
N LYS A 32 19.43 -14.91 66.33
CA LYS A 32 20.00 -15.64 65.17
C LYS A 32 20.16 -17.16 65.46
N ARG A 33 20.36 -18.09 64.49
CA ARG A 33 20.97 -18.00 63.13
C ARG A 33 20.66 -19.26 62.28
N LYS A 34 20.88 -19.19 60.95
CA LYS A 34 20.64 -20.24 59.92
C LYS A 34 19.14 -20.45 59.61
N LYS A 35 18.69 -20.89 58.41
CA LYS A 35 19.33 -21.66 57.31
C LYS A 35 18.81 -21.21 55.93
N ASN A 36 19.58 -21.50 54.86
CA ASN A 36 19.19 -21.59 53.43
C ASN A 36 18.64 -20.28 52.77
N HIS A 37 18.77 -19.98 51.46
CA HIS A 37 18.93 -20.72 50.20
C HIS A 37 17.59 -21.24 49.62
N GLN A 38 17.32 -20.93 48.34
CA GLN A 38 16.02 -20.91 47.64
C GLN A 38 15.03 -19.78 48.05
N GLU A 39 15.15 -18.60 47.43
CA GLU A 39 13.97 -17.72 47.25
C GLU A 39 14.09 -16.79 46.01
N GLN A 40 14.32 -17.42 44.85
CA GLN A 40 14.27 -16.77 43.53
C GLN A 40 13.39 -17.60 42.56
N LEU A 41 12.34 -18.23 43.10
CA LEU A 41 11.61 -19.32 42.44
C LEU A 41 10.12 -19.41 42.88
N GLN A 42 9.48 -18.26 43.16
CA GLN A 42 8.03 -18.17 43.40
C GLN A 42 7.40 -16.90 42.80
N LEU A 43 7.15 -16.92 41.50
CA LEU A 43 5.98 -16.23 40.91
C LEU A 43 5.13 -17.16 40.00
N GLU A 44 5.45 -18.46 39.95
CA GLU A 44 4.73 -19.48 39.15
C GLU A 44 3.74 -20.33 39.98
N ARG A 45 3.26 -19.82 41.13
CA ARG A 45 2.35 -20.57 42.03
C ARG A 45 0.98 -19.91 42.19
N GLY A 46 0.41 -19.47 41.07
CA GLY A 46 -0.94 -18.89 40.99
C GLY A 46 -2.07 -19.88 40.63
N VAL A 47 -1.81 -20.96 39.88
CA VAL A 47 -2.87 -21.78 39.24
C VAL A 47 -2.67 -23.29 39.38
N ARG A 48 -2.63 -23.81 40.61
CA ARG A 48 -2.87 -25.25 40.91
C ARG A 48 -3.50 -25.44 42.30
N ARG A 49 -4.81 -25.15 42.44
CA ARG A 49 -5.56 -25.46 43.67
C ARG A 49 -7.06 -25.73 43.52
N TYR A 50 -7.45 -26.38 42.44
CA TYR A 50 -8.61 -27.28 42.40
C TYR A 50 -8.16 -28.63 41.82
N GLU A 51 -8.98 -29.68 41.96
CA GLU A 51 -8.72 -31.03 41.43
C GLU A 51 -7.47 -31.77 41.96
N ARG A 52 -7.42 -31.99 43.29
CA ARG A 52 -7.06 -33.34 43.80
C ARG A 52 -7.64 -33.58 45.19
N ASN A 53 -8.83 -34.19 45.25
CA ASN A 53 -9.36 -34.81 46.47
C ASN A 53 -10.37 -35.90 46.08
N ASN A 54 -9.85 -37.08 45.71
CA ASN A 54 -10.37 -38.41 46.05
C ASN A 54 -9.48 -39.48 45.40
N SER A 55 -9.25 -40.57 46.11
CA SER A 55 -8.41 -41.71 45.71
C SER A 55 -8.71 -42.91 46.61
N ALA A 56 -8.44 -44.12 46.13
CA ALA A 56 -8.92 -45.42 46.62
C ALA A 56 -10.36 -45.74 46.13
N ASP A 57 -10.70 -46.98 45.72
CA ASP A 57 -9.87 -48.21 45.74
C ASP A 57 -10.28 -49.30 44.70
N THR A 58 -9.37 -50.26 44.49
CA THR A 58 -9.57 -51.61 43.88
C THR A 58 -9.90 -51.80 42.37
N GLN A 59 -9.71 -53.04 41.88
CA GLN A 59 -9.78 -53.57 40.49
C GLN A 59 -11.03 -54.47 40.31
N PRO A 60 -11.31 -55.17 39.16
CA PRO A 60 -10.76 -55.12 37.79
C PRO A 60 -11.86 -54.99 36.67
N LEU A 61 -11.51 -55.28 35.40
CA LEU A 61 -12.42 -55.36 34.22
C LEU A 61 -13.49 -56.47 34.33
N PRO A 62 -14.64 -56.32 33.65
CA PRO A 62 -14.86 -57.08 32.39
C PRO A 62 -15.48 -56.25 31.24
N GLU A 63 -16.10 -56.92 30.26
CA GLU A 63 -16.32 -56.48 28.87
C GLU A 63 -17.76 -55.99 28.53
N THR A 64 -17.94 -55.66 27.23
CA THR A 64 -19.19 -55.58 26.42
C THR A 64 -19.94 -54.25 26.24
N ASP A 65 -20.34 -54.07 24.98
CA ASP A 65 -21.45 -53.33 24.38
C ASP A 65 -21.58 -51.79 24.45
N ALA A 66 -21.99 -51.27 23.30
CA ALA A 66 -22.38 -49.89 22.98
C ALA A 66 -23.74 -49.94 22.22
N PRO A 67 -24.35 -48.82 21.78
CA PRO A 67 -24.03 -47.41 22.01
C PRO A 67 -25.20 -46.56 22.54
N THR A 68 -24.96 -45.36 23.08
CA THR A 68 -25.92 -44.23 22.91
C THR A 68 -25.34 -42.83 23.16
N SER A 69 -25.56 -41.95 22.19
CA SER A 69 -25.54 -40.47 22.20
C SER A 69 -25.57 -39.74 23.56
N ILE A 70 -24.49 -39.01 23.88
CA ILE A 70 -24.52 -37.77 24.70
C ILE A 70 -23.65 -36.70 24.03
N CYS A 71 -24.10 -35.44 24.05
CA CYS A 71 -23.52 -34.34 23.27
C CYS A 71 -22.11 -33.90 23.72
N ILE A 72 -21.21 -33.70 22.76
CA ILE A 72 -19.88 -33.10 22.99
C ILE A 72 -19.98 -31.57 22.87
N SER A 73 -19.95 -30.85 23.99
CA SER A 73 -19.99 -29.38 24.01
C SER A 73 -18.93 -28.69 24.90
N HIS A 74 -18.19 -29.42 25.73
CA HIS A 74 -17.31 -28.83 26.75
C HIS A 74 -15.79 -29.14 26.64
N LEU A 75 -15.31 -29.61 25.48
CA LEU A 75 -13.86 -29.80 25.20
C LEU A 75 -13.25 -28.77 24.23
N SER A 76 -14.03 -27.80 23.76
CA SER A 76 -13.59 -26.79 22.76
C SER A 76 -12.72 -25.67 23.34
N LEU A 77 -12.92 -25.30 24.61
CA LEU A 77 -12.23 -24.17 25.26
C LEU A 77 -10.72 -24.37 25.39
N GLY A 78 -10.28 -25.59 25.75
CA GLY A 78 -8.86 -25.90 25.90
C GLY A 78 -8.09 -25.85 24.58
N ARG A 79 -8.73 -26.21 23.46
CA ARG A 79 -8.11 -26.09 22.13
C ARG A 79 -7.92 -24.63 21.72
N LYS A 80 -8.87 -23.74 22.07
CA LYS A 80 -8.94 -22.37 21.52
C LYS A 80 -7.78 -21.46 21.94
N TRP A 81 -7.13 -21.70 23.08
CA TRP A 81 -6.06 -20.84 23.60
C TRP A 81 -4.72 -20.98 22.88
N ILE A 82 -4.43 -22.13 22.25
CA ILE A 82 -3.15 -22.37 21.56
C ILE A 82 -3.02 -21.48 20.30
N TRP A 83 -4.15 -21.18 19.64
CA TRP A 83 -4.20 -20.42 18.39
C TRP A 83 -3.97 -18.92 18.54
N MET A 84 -4.10 -18.36 19.75
CA MET A 84 -4.11 -16.90 19.96
C MET A 84 -2.72 -16.23 19.91
N THR A 85 -1.68 -16.94 19.46
CA THR A 85 -0.29 -16.44 19.42
C THR A 85 0.51 -16.85 18.18
N MET A 86 -0.09 -17.56 17.21
CA MET A 86 0.57 -17.93 15.95
C MET A 86 0.09 -17.04 14.80
N ASP A 87 0.98 -16.76 13.84
CA ASP A 87 0.62 -16.08 12.60
C ASP A 87 -0.27 -16.99 11.74
N ALA A 88 -1.38 -16.45 11.23
CA ALA A 88 -2.29 -17.15 10.33
C ALA A 88 -1.56 -17.66 9.07
N LEU A 89 -0.54 -16.95 8.59
CA LEU A 89 0.24 -17.39 7.43
C LEU A 89 1.15 -18.59 7.75
N GLN A 90 1.64 -18.71 8.99
CA GLN A 90 2.41 -19.89 9.40
C GLN A 90 1.53 -21.14 9.38
N LEU A 91 0.27 -21.01 9.82
CA LEU A 91 -0.72 -22.09 9.75
C LEU A 91 -1.05 -22.45 8.30
N ALA A 92 -1.35 -21.46 7.46
CA ALA A 92 -1.64 -21.63 6.03
C ALA A 92 -0.52 -22.38 5.27
N ASN A 93 0.74 -21.94 5.44
CA ASN A 93 1.89 -22.59 4.84
C ASN A 93 2.13 -24.01 5.38
N THR A 94 1.79 -24.28 6.65
CA THR A 94 1.87 -25.63 7.24
C THR A 94 0.78 -26.54 6.66
N ALA A 95 -0.42 -26.01 6.42
CA ALA A 95 -1.52 -26.75 5.79
C ALA A 95 -1.20 -27.14 4.35
N PHE A 96 -0.81 -26.16 3.52
CA PHE A 96 -0.35 -26.41 2.14
C PHE A 96 0.81 -27.42 2.08
N ALA A 97 1.73 -27.40 3.04
CA ALA A 97 2.81 -28.39 3.12
C ALA A 97 2.30 -29.82 3.35
N VAL A 98 1.36 -30.03 4.29
CA VAL A 98 0.82 -31.36 4.58
C VAL A 98 0.02 -31.91 3.39
N ASP A 99 -0.76 -31.07 2.72
CA ASP A 99 -1.57 -31.49 1.57
C ASP A 99 -0.71 -31.84 0.34
N MET A 100 0.30 -31.02 0.02
CA MET A 100 1.28 -31.33 -1.02
C MET A 100 2.07 -32.60 -0.71
N PHE A 101 2.52 -32.80 0.54
CA PHE A 101 3.25 -34.00 0.94
C PHE A 101 2.39 -35.27 0.75
N LYS A 102 1.12 -35.23 1.17
CA LYS A 102 0.19 -36.36 0.96
C LYS A 102 -0.03 -36.68 -0.52
N LYS A 103 -0.17 -35.66 -1.38
CA LYS A 103 -0.30 -35.89 -2.83
C LYS A 103 0.96 -36.45 -3.49
N LEU A 104 2.13 -36.24 -2.90
CA LEU A 104 3.37 -36.90 -3.31
C LEU A 104 3.42 -38.37 -2.83
N CYS A 105 3.07 -38.66 -1.57
CA CYS A 105 2.98 -40.04 -1.05
C CYS A 105 1.88 -40.89 -1.75
N GLU A 106 0.78 -40.27 -2.20
CA GLU A 106 -0.24 -40.94 -3.01
C GLU A 106 0.30 -41.43 -4.37
N LYS A 107 1.36 -40.80 -4.91
CA LYS A 107 1.94 -41.12 -6.22
C LYS A 107 2.97 -42.26 -6.15
N ASP A 108 3.81 -42.28 -5.12
CA ASP A 108 4.73 -43.39 -4.81
C ASP A 108 4.96 -43.48 -3.30
N LYS A 109 4.52 -44.59 -2.69
CA LYS A 109 4.66 -44.90 -1.26
C LYS A 109 6.08 -45.29 -0.82
N THR A 110 7.00 -45.45 -1.76
CA THR A 110 8.35 -46.01 -1.54
C THR A 110 9.47 -45.09 -2.02
N ALA A 111 9.14 -44.00 -2.71
CA ALA A 111 10.08 -42.96 -3.12
C ALA A 111 10.57 -42.12 -1.92
N ASN A 112 11.82 -41.65 -2.02
CA ASN A 112 12.28 -40.56 -1.16
C ASN A 112 11.67 -39.24 -1.66
N ILE A 113 10.90 -38.55 -0.82
CA ILE A 113 10.22 -37.30 -1.19
C ILE A 113 10.92 -36.11 -0.52
N ILE A 114 11.27 -35.08 -1.30
CA ILE A 114 11.82 -33.82 -0.80
C ILE A 114 11.23 -32.63 -1.57
N PHE A 115 10.72 -31.63 -0.85
CA PHE A 115 10.23 -30.38 -1.46
C PHE A 115 10.32 -29.23 -0.47
N ALA A 116 10.30 -27.99 -0.98
CA ALA A 116 10.44 -26.77 -0.18
C ALA A 116 9.09 -26.01 -0.11
N PRO A 117 8.15 -26.38 0.78
CA PRO A 117 6.79 -25.83 0.78
C PRO A 117 6.74 -24.31 0.84
N LEU A 118 7.60 -23.67 1.65
CA LEU A 118 7.67 -22.22 1.78
C LEU A 118 8.17 -21.51 0.50
N CYS A 119 8.99 -22.20 -0.31
CA CYS A 119 9.41 -21.66 -1.60
C CYS A 119 8.24 -21.68 -2.59
N THR A 120 7.55 -22.81 -2.68
CA THR A 120 6.39 -23.01 -3.57
C THR A 120 5.21 -22.11 -3.17
N SER A 121 4.85 -22.05 -1.89
CA SER A 121 3.74 -21.23 -1.39
C SER A 121 3.97 -19.74 -1.61
N THR A 122 5.19 -19.23 -1.33
CA THR A 122 5.49 -17.81 -1.60
C THR A 122 5.44 -17.53 -3.10
N SER A 123 5.99 -18.42 -3.94
CA SER A 123 6.01 -18.23 -5.39
C SER A 123 4.58 -18.23 -5.97
N LEU A 124 3.72 -19.14 -5.50
CA LEU A 124 2.29 -19.14 -5.84
C LEU A 124 1.56 -17.90 -5.30
N ALA A 125 2.03 -17.28 -4.22
CA ALA A 125 1.47 -16.02 -3.71
C ALA A 125 1.79 -14.81 -4.61
N LEU A 126 2.88 -14.81 -5.40
CA LEU A 126 3.09 -13.82 -6.47
C LEU A 126 2.03 -13.97 -7.57
N ALA A 127 1.73 -15.20 -7.98
CA ALA A 127 0.69 -15.48 -8.97
C ALA A 127 -0.73 -15.19 -8.43
N TYR A 128 -1.00 -15.49 -7.15
CA TYR A 128 -2.26 -15.11 -6.49
C TYR A 128 -2.50 -13.60 -6.50
N LYS A 129 -1.43 -12.79 -6.38
CA LYS A 129 -1.53 -11.32 -6.47
C LYS A 129 -1.92 -10.81 -7.86
N ALA A 130 -1.77 -11.62 -8.91
CA ALA A 130 -2.25 -11.30 -10.25
C ALA A 130 -3.71 -11.73 -10.47
N ALA A 131 -4.21 -12.68 -9.65
CA ALA A 131 -5.43 -13.43 -9.91
C ALA A 131 -6.71 -12.71 -9.45
N LYS A 132 -7.82 -12.97 -10.15
CA LYS A 132 -9.17 -12.50 -9.79
C LYS A 132 -10.24 -13.58 -9.92
N GLY A 133 -11.42 -13.28 -9.39
CA GLY A 133 -12.62 -14.14 -9.40
C GLY A 133 -12.33 -15.56 -8.92
N ASP A 134 -12.94 -16.54 -9.58
CA ASP A 134 -12.78 -17.97 -9.31
C ASP A 134 -11.30 -18.43 -9.32
N THR A 135 -10.44 -17.77 -10.11
CA THR A 135 -8.99 -18.08 -10.14
C THR A 135 -8.34 -17.69 -8.81
N ALA A 136 -8.65 -16.51 -8.29
CA ALA A 136 -8.18 -16.06 -6.98
C ALA A 136 -8.74 -16.95 -5.86
N ASP A 137 -10.03 -17.29 -5.87
CA ASP A 137 -10.64 -18.08 -4.80
C ASP A 137 -10.12 -19.52 -4.77
N GLN A 138 -9.90 -20.18 -5.91
CA GLN A 138 -9.22 -21.48 -5.97
C GLN A 138 -7.79 -21.41 -5.40
N MET A 139 -7.01 -20.39 -5.77
CA MET A 139 -5.66 -20.20 -5.24
C MET A 139 -5.68 -19.93 -3.72
N LYS A 140 -6.61 -19.10 -3.26
CA LYS A 140 -6.81 -18.78 -1.83
C LYS A 140 -7.19 -20.03 -1.03
N GLN A 141 -8.00 -20.92 -1.61
CA GLN A 141 -8.38 -22.19 -1.00
C GLN A 141 -7.19 -23.15 -0.88
N VAL A 142 -6.47 -23.43 -1.97
CA VAL A 142 -5.34 -24.39 -1.97
C VAL A 142 -4.16 -23.92 -1.13
N LEU A 143 -3.91 -22.60 -1.06
CA LEU A 143 -2.87 -22.02 -0.22
C LEU A 143 -3.30 -21.79 1.25
N HIS A 144 -4.53 -22.16 1.62
CA HIS A 144 -5.13 -21.98 2.96
C HIS A 144 -5.10 -20.52 3.49
N LEU A 145 -5.32 -19.56 2.59
CA LEU A 145 -5.19 -18.12 2.87
C LEU A 145 -6.51 -17.46 3.33
N GLN A 146 -7.50 -18.22 3.82
CA GLN A 146 -8.82 -17.70 4.18
C GLN A 146 -8.75 -16.66 5.32
N ASP A 147 -8.00 -16.98 6.39
CA ASP A 147 -7.86 -16.14 7.60
C ASP A 147 -6.66 -15.17 7.55
N VAL A 148 -5.90 -15.15 6.45
CA VAL A 148 -4.72 -14.28 6.29
C VAL A 148 -5.15 -12.87 5.83
N LYS A 149 -5.08 -11.90 6.74
CA LYS A 149 -5.57 -10.52 6.52
C LYS A 149 -4.84 -9.76 5.39
N ASP A 150 -3.52 -9.88 5.32
CA ASP A 150 -2.69 -9.36 4.24
C ASP A 150 -1.68 -10.42 3.82
N VAL A 151 -1.97 -11.05 2.68
CA VAL A 151 -1.15 -12.09 2.08
C VAL A 151 0.19 -11.51 1.58
N SER A 152 0.19 -10.29 1.04
CA SER A 152 1.43 -9.65 0.53
C SER A 152 2.39 -9.35 1.68
N PHE A 153 1.91 -8.68 2.73
CA PHE A 153 2.73 -8.31 3.88
C PHE A 153 3.19 -9.54 4.68
N GLY A 154 2.33 -10.55 4.83
CA GLY A 154 2.70 -11.80 5.49
C GLY A 154 3.86 -12.51 4.76
N PHE A 155 3.73 -12.78 3.46
CA PHE A 155 4.79 -13.46 2.69
C PHE A 155 6.05 -12.60 2.57
N GLN A 156 5.94 -11.26 2.53
CA GLN A 156 7.08 -10.36 2.64
C GLN A 156 7.80 -10.50 3.99
N THR A 157 7.06 -10.54 5.09
CA THR A 157 7.61 -10.67 6.45
C THR A 157 8.35 -11.98 6.62
N VAL A 158 7.72 -13.11 6.25
CA VAL A 158 8.36 -14.43 6.31
C VAL A 158 9.58 -14.51 5.38
N THR A 159 9.53 -13.89 4.20
CA THR A 159 10.70 -13.82 3.29
C THR A 159 11.83 -12.97 3.87
N SER A 160 11.51 -11.85 4.55
CA SER A 160 12.48 -11.01 5.25
C SER A 160 13.12 -11.76 6.42
N ASP A 161 12.35 -12.48 7.22
CA ASP A 161 12.90 -13.25 8.35
C ASP A 161 13.76 -14.43 7.89
N VAL A 162 13.36 -15.13 6.83
CA VAL A 162 14.20 -16.16 6.19
C VAL A 162 15.46 -15.55 5.57
N SER A 163 15.40 -14.37 4.96
CA SER A 163 16.59 -13.74 4.37
C SER A 163 17.60 -13.29 5.44
N LYS A 164 17.16 -12.88 6.63
CA LYS A 164 18.05 -12.59 7.78
C LYS A 164 18.88 -13.82 8.18
N LEU A 165 18.36 -15.03 8.00
CA LEU A 165 19.09 -16.28 8.29
C LEU A 165 20.26 -16.55 7.32
N SER A 166 20.32 -15.88 6.16
CA SER A 166 21.48 -15.96 5.25
C SER A 166 22.78 -15.38 5.86
N SER A 167 22.68 -14.61 6.94
CA SER A 167 23.84 -14.17 7.74
C SER A 167 24.46 -15.29 8.59
N PHE A 168 23.73 -16.40 8.80
CA PHE A 168 24.17 -17.54 9.62
C PHE A 168 24.40 -18.82 8.80
N PHE A 169 23.76 -18.94 7.62
CA PHE A 169 23.76 -20.12 6.78
C PHE A 169 23.87 -19.75 5.31
N ALA A 170 24.36 -20.67 4.46
CA ALA A 170 24.21 -20.53 3.02
C ALA A 170 22.77 -20.92 2.62
N LEU A 171 21.82 -20.03 2.92
CA LEU A 171 20.41 -20.16 2.62
C LEU A 171 20.02 -19.15 1.54
N LYS A 172 19.60 -19.66 0.37
CA LYS A 172 19.11 -18.87 -0.76
C LYS A 172 17.77 -19.42 -1.23
N MET A 173 16.80 -18.53 -1.38
CA MET A 173 15.47 -18.84 -1.90
C MET A 173 15.30 -18.02 -3.18
N VAL A 174 15.35 -18.68 -4.34
CA VAL A 174 15.05 -18.08 -5.63
C VAL A 174 13.57 -18.26 -5.90
N LYS A 175 12.92 -17.15 -6.24
CA LYS A 175 11.53 -17.08 -6.65
C LYS A 175 11.52 -16.11 -7.82
N ARG A 176 10.99 -16.53 -8.98
CA ARG A 176 10.84 -15.66 -10.15
C ARG A 176 9.54 -15.94 -10.88
N LEU A 177 8.86 -14.85 -11.22
CA LEU A 177 7.74 -14.79 -12.14
C LEU A 177 8.26 -14.19 -13.45
N PHE A 178 8.40 -15.03 -14.47
CA PHE A 178 8.72 -14.58 -15.82
C PHE A 178 7.42 -14.32 -16.57
N VAL A 179 7.27 -13.12 -17.13
CA VAL A 179 6.07 -12.68 -17.83
C VAL A 179 6.43 -12.31 -19.26
N ASP A 180 5.70 -12.83 -20.25
CA ASP A 180 5.93 -12.44 -21.64
C ASP A 180 5.57 -10.96 -21.86
N LYS A 181 6.41 -10.25 -22.61
CA LYS A 181 6.21 -8.81 -22.90
C LYS A 181 4.88 -8.51 -23.60
N SER A 182 4.29 -9.46 -24.33
CA SER A 182 2.99 -9.29 -24.97
C SER A 182 1.84 -9.02 -23.97
N LEU A 183 1.96 -9.48 -22.72
CA LEU A 183 0.98 -9.19 -21.66
C LEU A 183 1.03 -7.75 -21.12
N ASN A 184 2.11 -7.00 -21.39
CA ASN A 184 2.30 -5.61 -20.98
C ASN A 184 1.92 -5.34 -19.49
N PRO A 185 2.56 -5.96 -18.48
CA PRO A 185 2.15 -5.84 -17.07
C PRO A 185 2.19 -4.41 -16.53
N THR A 186 1.24 -4.07 -15.64
CA THR A 186 0.96 -2.69 -15.18
C THR A 186 2.21 -2.12 -14.54
N THR A 187 2.51 -0.83 -14.76
CA THR A 187 3.51 -0.16 -13.94
C THR A 187 3.18 -0.30 -12.44
N ASP A 188 1.89 -0.28 -12.08
CA ASP A 188 1.41 -0.50 -10.71
C ASP A 188 1.54 -1.95 -10.21
N PHE A 189 1.20 -2.99 -10.98
CA PHE A 189 1.45 -4.39 -10.58
C PHE A 189 2.94 -4.70 -10.48
N VAL A 190 3.73 -4.25 -11.45
CA VAL A 190 5.19 -4.39 -11.44
C VAL A 190 5.81 -3.64 -10.25
N ASN A 191 5.19 -2.57 -9.75
CA ASN A 191 5.63 -1.90 -8.52
C ASN A 191 5.04 -2.50 -7.23
N SER A 192 3.82 -3.05 -7.27
CA SER A 192 3.14 -3.69 -6.13
C SER A 192 3.67 -5.11 -5.87
N THR A 193 4.32 -5.74 -6.86
CA THR A 193 5.17 -6.93 -6.72
C THR A 193 6.58 -6.56 -6.25
N LYS A 194 7.22 -5.50 -6.78
CA LYS A 194 8.53 -5.03 -6.29
C LYS A 194 8.58 -4.69 -4.80
N ARG A 195 7.51 -4.14 -4.21
CA ARG A 195 7.50 -3.81 -2.76
C ARG A 195 7.72 -5.04 -1.86
N PRO A 196 6.94 -6.13 -1.98
CA PRO A 196 7.18 -7.37 -1.25
C PRO A 196 8.31 -8.25 -1.84
N PHE A 197 8.54 -8.19 -3.15
CA PHE A 197 9.39 -9.12 -3.90
C PHE A 197 10.35 -8.38 -4.87
N PRO A 198 11.31 -7.58 -4.36
CA PRO A 198 12.06 -6.56 -5.13
C PRO A 198 13.03 -7.07 -6.22
N SER A 199 13.09 -8.37 -6.52
CA SER A 199 13.91 -8.94 -7.61
C SER A 199 13.31 -10.20 -8.23
N GLU A 200 11.99 -10.39 -8.08
CA GLU A 200 11.31 -11.65 -8.37
C GLU A 200 10.35 -11.60 -9.59
N LEU A 201 10.33 -10.50 -10.35
CA LEU A 201 9.56 -10.38 -11.61
C LEU A 201 10.47 -9.93 -12.76
N GLU A 202 10.44 -10.65 -13.88
CA GLU A 202 11.26 -10.34 -15.06
C GLU A 202 10.46 -10.48 -16.37
N LEU A 203 10.62 -9.52 -17.30
CA LEU A 203 9.91 -9.51 -18.58
C LEU A 203 10.74 -10.14 -19.70
N VAL A 204 10.17 -11.12 -20.40
CA VAL A 204 10.87 -11.97 -21.39
C VAL A 204 10.10 -12.09 -22.71
N GLU A 205 10.71 -12.74 -23.70
CA GLU A 205 10.12 -13.01 -25.01
C GLU A 205 10.13 -14.54 -25.21
N PHE A 206 9.02 -15.21 -24.91
CA PHE A 206 8.88 -16.65 -25.15
C PHE A 206 8.54 -16.94 -26.62
N LYS A 207 7.72 -16.09 -27.25
CA LYS A 207 7.21 -16.31 -28.61
C LYS A 207 8.26 -16.26 -29.73
N GLU A 208 9.21 -15.33 -29.65
CA GLU A 208 10.24 -15.15 -30.70
C GLU A 208 11.61 -15.76 -30.32
N LYS A 209 11.82 -16.08 -29.03
CA LYS A 209 13.13 -16.43 -28.45
C LYS A 209 13.04 -17.52 -27.39
N THR A 210 12.16 -18.49 -27.56
CA THR A 210 11.86 -19.54 -26.56
C THR A 210 13.13 -20.18 -25.98
N GLU A 211 14.05 -20.62 -26.85
CA GLU A 211 15.28 -21.31 -26.44
C GLU A 211 16.32 -20.37 -25.81
N GLU A 212 16.51 -19.16 -26.33
CA GLU A 212 17.42 -18.16 -25.73
C GLU A 212 16.92 -17.76 -24.34
N THR A 213 15.61 -17.55 -24.20
CA THR A 213 14.94 -17.27 -22.92
C THR A 213 15.09 -18.46 -21.96
N ARG A 214 14.87 -19.70 -22.40
CA ARG A 214 15.06 -20.91 -21.58
C ARG A 214 16.50 -21.04 -21.06
N GLN A 215 17.49 -20.90 -21.95
CA GLN A 215 18.91 -20.96 -21.57
C GLN A 215 19.30 -19.83 -20.60
N LYS A 216 18.79 -18.61 -20.82
CA LYS A 216 19.00 -17.47 -19.91
C LYS A 216 18.42 -17.74 -18.52
N ILE A 217 17.22 -18.32 -18.42
CA ILE A 217 16.60 -18.67 -17.14
C ILE A 217 17.43 -19.73 -16.41
N ASN A 218 17.73 -20.86 -17.09
CA ASN A 218 18.57 -21.93 -16.53
C ASN A 218 19.94 -21.43 -16.03
N LYS A 219 20.59 -20.55 -16.80
CA LYS A 219 21.84 -19.91 -16.39
C LYS A 219 21.66 -19.04 -15.14
N SER A 220 20.61 -18.22 -15.09
CA SER A 220 20.34 -17.38 -13.91
C SER A 220 20.01 -18.20 -12.66
N LEU A 221 19.47 -19.41 -12.79
CA LEU A 221 19.26 -20.34 -11.66
C LEU A 221 20.58 -20.94 -11.17
N SER A 222 21.47 -21.37 -12.08
CA SER A 222 22.81 -21.83 -11.72
C SER A 222 23.61 -20.74 -11.01
N GLU A 223 23.64 -19.51 -11.55
CA GLU A 223 24.32 -18.36 -10.93
C GLU A 223 23.78 -18.02 -9.53
N LEU A 224 22.46 -18.07 -9.33
CA LEU A 224 21.86 -17.81 -8.02
C LEU A 224 22.09 -18.96 -7.02
N THR A 225 22.19 -20.21 -7.47
CA THR A 225 22.34 -21.40 -6.62
C THR A 225 23.79 -21.89 -6.46
N ASP A 226 24.79 -21.08 -6.81
CA ASP A 226 26.22 -21.43 -6.73
C ASP A 226 26.59 -22.69 -7.57
N GLY A 227 25.96 -22.85 -8.74
CA GLY A 227 26.13 -24.01 -9.61
C GLY A 227 25.65 -25.30 -8.95
N LYS A 228 24.45 -25.28 -8.35
CA LYS A 228 23.83 -26.45 -7.68
C LYS A 228 22.48 -26.84 -8.27
N MET A 229 21.79 -25.93 -8.96
CA MET A 229 20.61 -26.23 -9.76
C MET A 229 20.82 -25.71 -11.18
N GLU A 230 21.13 -26.63 -12.10
CA GLU A 230 21.39 -26.34 -13.51
C GLU A 230 20.34 -27.05 -14.36
N ASN A 231 19.94 -26.45 -15.48
CA ASN A 231 19.01 -27.03 -16.46
C ASN A 231 17.62 -27.43 -15.91
N VAL A 232 17.10 -26.67 -14.92
CA VAL A 232 15.77 -26.86 -14.30
C VAL A 232 14.63 -26.88 -15.33
N LEU A 233 14.76 -26.13 -16.44
CA LEU A 233 13.85 -26.16 -17.58
C LEU A 233 14.43 -27.02 -18.72
N ASN A 234 13.81 -28.17 -18.98
CA ASN A 234 14.12 -29.03 -20.13
C ASN A 234 13.56 -28.45 -21.44
N GLU A 235 13.85 -29.07 -22.59
CA GLU A 235 13.47 -28.53 -23.91
C GLU A 235 11.95 -28.39 -24.10
N ASP A 236 11.14 -29.27 -23.49
CA ASP A 236 9.68 -29.23 -23.56
C ASP A 236 9.03 -28.34 -22.46
N SER A 237 9.82 -27.75 -21.56
CA SER A 237 9.31 -26.97 -20.40
C SER A 237 8.73 -25.60 -20.76
N VAL A 238 8.94 -25.12 -22.00
CA VAL A 238 8.56 -23.77 -22.43
C VAL A 238 8.29 -23.73 -23.93
N SER A 239 7.22 -23.05 -24.32
CA SER A 239 6.73 -22.95 -25.71
C SER A 239 6.53 -21.49 -26.15
N ASP A 240 6.28 -21.27 -27.44
CA ASP A 240 5.89 -19.97 -27.99
C ASP A 240 4.49 -19.50 -27.51
N GLN A 241 3.69 -20.43 -26.98
CA GLN A 241 2.41 -20.18 -26.30
C GLN A 241 2.58 -19.82 -24.81
N THR A 242 3.77 -19.94 -24.22
CA THR A 242 3.99 -19.67 -22.79
C THR A 242 3.91 -18.15 -22.52
N GLN A 243 2.95 -17.73 -21.69
CA GLN A 243 2.74 -16.31 -21.36
C GLN A 243 3.25 -15.94 -19.96
N ILE A 244 3.19 -16.88 -19.02
CA ILE A 244 3.62 -16.72 -17.63
C ILE A 244 4.36 -18.00 -17.23
N LEU A 245 5.53 -17.87 -16.62
CA LEU A 245 6.30 -18.98 -16.08
C LEU A 245 6.77 -18.67 -14.66
N LEU A 246 6.34 -19.49 -13.71
CA LEU A 246 6.76 -19.41 -12.31
C LEU A 246 7.93 -20.37 -12.08
N VAL A 247 9.01 -19.88 -11.46
CA VAL A 247 10.21 -20.67 -11.15
C VAL A 247 10.60 -20.49 -9.68
N ASN A 248 10.78 -21.59 -8.98
CA ASN A 248 11.20 -21.66 -7.59
C ASN A 248 12.46 -22.52 -7.44
N ALA A 249 13.37 -22.13 -6.55
CA ALA A 249 14.51 -22.95 -6.15
C ALA A 249 14.94 -22.62 -4.71
N ALA A 250 15.24 -23.64 -3.92
CA ALA A 250 15.68 -23.50 -2.54
C ALA A 250 17.05 -24.18 -2.36
N TYR A 251 18.06 -23.40 -2.01
CA TYR A 251 19.41 -23.90 -1.72
C TYR A 251 19.73 -23.63 -0.25
N PHE A 252 20.09 -24.68 0.50
CA PHE A 252 20.41 -24.60 1.92
C PHE A 252 21.64 -25.45 2.25
N VAL A 253 22.70 -24.81 2.73
CA VAL A 253 23.88 -25.47 3.30
C VAL A 253 24.19 -24.87 4.67
N THR A 254 24.45 -25.76 5.64
CA THR A 254 24.63 -25.44 7.05
C THR A 254 25.58 -26.43 7.72
N ASN A 255 25.99 -26.12 8.95
CA ASN A 255 26.72 -27.03 9.83
C ASN A 255 25.83 -27.46 10.99
N TRP A 256 25.94 -28.72 11.42
CA TRP A 256 25.32 -29.21 12.66
C TRP A 256 25.87 -28.46 13.88
N MET A 257 25.03 -28.16 14.87
CA MET A 257 25.50 -27.58 16.16
C MET A 257 26.47 -28.54 16.88
N LYS A 258 26.34 -29.84 16.62
CA LYS A 258 27.24 -30.90 17.10
C LYS A 258 27.61 -31.76 15.89
N LYS A 259 28.86 -31.67 15.44
CA LYS A 259 29.34 -32.43 14.27
C LYS A 259 29.46 -33.92 14.61
N PHE A 260 28.95 -34.78 13.74
CA PHE A 260 29.22 -36.22 13.76
C PHE A 260 30.72 -36.49 13.52
N PRO A 261 31.43 -37.25 14.38
CA PRO A 261 32.85 -37.55 14.17
C PRO A 261 33.06 -38.45 12.95
N GLU A 262 33.96 -38.07 12.05
CA GLU A 262 34.24 -38.84 10.82
C GLU A 262 34.80 -40.24 11.12
N ALA A 263 35.56 -40.40 12.20
CA ALA A 263 36.06 -41.70 12.69
C ALA A 263 34.96 -42.62 13.26
N GLU A 264 33.76 -42.10 13.49
CA GLU A 264 32.58 -42.86 13.93
C GLU A 264 31.61 -43.19 12.78
N ILE A 265 31.91 -42.77 11.54
CA ILE A 265 31.15 -43.18 10.36
C ILE A 265 31.53 -44.61 9.98
N LYS A 266 30.56 -45.51 10.01
CA LYS A 266 30.75 -46.97 9.81
C LYS A 266 29.65 -47.52 8.92
N GLU A 267 29.96 -48.56 8.15
CA GLU A 267 28.93 -49.24 7.35
C GLU A 267 28.01 -50.06 8.28
N CYS A 268 26.70 -49.87 8.15
CA CYS A 268 25.69 -50.54 8.98
C CYS A 268 24.45 -50.91 8.15
N PRO A 269 23.70 -51.96 8.52
CA PRO A 269 22.43 -52.28 7.86
C PRO A 269 21.34 -51.27 8.23
N PHE A 270 20.73 -50.65 7.22
CA PHE A 270 19.52 -49.84 7.31
C PHE A 270 18.31 -50.68 6.88
N LYS A 271 17.21 -50.65 7.63
CA LYS A 271 15.96 -51.34 7.27
C LYS A 271 15.20 -50.50 6.24
N VAL A 272 14.86 -51.11 5.11
CA VAL A 272 14.02 -50.48 4.06
C VAL A 272 12.54 -50.80 4.29
N ASN A 273 12.27 -52.04 4.71
CA ASN A 273 10.97 -52.56 5.09
C ASN A 273 11.17 -53.66 6.16
N LYS A 274 10.15 -54.50 6.43
CA LYS A 274 10.24 -55.59 7.42
C LYS A 274 11.32 -56.63 7.15
N THR A 275 11.64 -56.90 5.88
CA THR A 275 12.49 -58.05 5.47
C THR A 275 13.78 -57.63 4.79
N GLU A 276 13.81 -56.47 4.14
CA GLU A 276 14.93 -55.95 3.38
C GLU A 276 15.79 -55.00 4.22
N THR A 277 17.12 -55.22 4.17
CA THR A 277 18.11 -54.27 4.70
C THR A 277 19.15 -53.96 3.65
N LYS A 278 19.66 -52.71 3.64
CA LYS A 278 20.72 -52.24 2.75
C LYS A 278 21.90 -51.71 3.56
N PRO A 279 23.17 -51.98 3.17
CA PRO A 279 24.32 -51.38 3.82
C PRO A 279 24.35 -49.87 3.50
N VAL A 280 24.54 -49.04 4.53
CA VAL A 280 24.68 -47.59 4.40
C VAL A 280 25.82 -47.08 5.27
N GLN A 281 26.41 -45.95 4.87
CA GLN A 281 27.40 -45.24 5.68
C GLN A 281 26.66 -44.50 6.81
N MET A 282 26.68 -45.09 8.01
CA MET A 282 25.95 -44.63 9.18
C MET A 282 26.82 -43.68 10.00
N MET A 283 26.33 -42.48 10.25
CA MET A 283 26.96 -41.51 11.16
C MET A 283 26.47 -41.77 12.59
N ASN A 284 27.37 -41.72 13.57
CA ASN A 284 27.09 -41.99 14.99
C ASN A 284 27.50 -40.80 15.87
N LEU A 285 26.65 -40.38 16.82
CA LEU A 285 26.91 -39.28 17.74
C LEU A 285 26.13 -39.43 19.07
N GLU A 286 26.85 -39.58 20.18
CA GLU A 286 26.25 -39.53 21.52
C GLU A 286 26.21 -38.09 22.05
N ALA A 287 25.01 -37.52 22.23
CA ALA A 287 24.86 -36.17 22.76
C ALA A 287 23.47 -35.87 23.35
N THR A 288 23.38 -34.80 24.14
CA THR A 288 22.07 -34.26 24.57
C THR A 288 21.35 -33.56 23.43
N PHE A 289 20.11 -33.94 23.16
CA PHE A 289 19.21 -33.34 22.15
C PHE A 289 17.77 -33.26 22.71
N CYS A 290 16.90 -32.47 22.10
CA CYS A 290 15.47 -32.50 22.44
C CYS A 290 14.84 -33.75 21.82
N LEU A 291 14.19 -34.56 22.65
CA LEU A 291 13.53 -35.81 22.26
C LEU A 291 12.09 -35.83 22.78
N GLY A 292 11.12 -36.03 21.89
CA GLY A 292 9.72 -36.26 22.19
C GLY A 292 9.27 -37.66 21.77
N TYR A 293 8.07 -38.06 22.18
CA TYR A 293 7.45 -39.33 21.78
C TYR A 293 5.95 -39.19 21.57
N VAL A 294 5.46 -39.63 20.41
CA VAL A 294 4.02 -39.79 20.11
C VAL A 294 3.66 -41.24 20.44
N LYS A 295 2.97 -41.45 21.56
CA LYS A 295 2.72 -42.80 22.10
C LYS A 295 1.71 -43.56 21.24
N GLU A 296 0.77 -42.82 20.69
CA GLU A 296 -0.38 -43.26 19.91
C GLU A 296 0.03 -43.87 18.56
N LEU A 297 1.23 -43.52 18.06
CA LEU A 297 1.81 -43.99 16.79
C LEU A 297 3.15 -44.72 16.98
N ASN A 298 3.57 -44.97 18.24
CA ASN A 298 4.88 -45.56 18.56
C ASN A 298 6.11 -44.78 17.98
N VAL A 299 5.97 -43.49 17.67
CA VAL A 299 7.00 -42.64 17.03
C VAL A 299 7.85 -41.89 18.07
N ALA A 300 9.16 -41.81 17.82
CA ALA A 300 10.09 -40.91 18.49
C ALA A 300 10.34 -39.66 17.63
N ILE A 301 10.51 -38.49 18.25
CA ILE A 301 10.75 -37.22 17.55
C ILE A 301 12.02 -36.59 18.07
N LEU A 302 13.04 -36.45 17.22
CA LEU A 302 14.36 -35.93 17.59
C LEU A 302 14.61 -34.57 16.91
N GLU A 303 15.04 -33.58 17.69
CA GLU A 303 15.52 -32.30 17.18
C GLU A 303 17.05 -32.31 17.03
N LEU A 304 17.53 -32.12 15.80
CA LEU A 304 18.94 -31.89 15.48
C LEU A 304 19.17 -30.43 15.07
N PRO A 305 19.53 -29.53 16.02
CA PRO A 305 19.76 -28.13 15.72
C PRO A 305 21.02 -27.91 14.87
N CYS A 306 20.90 -27.00 13.91
CA CYS A 306 22.01 -26.44 13.16
C CYS A 306 22.80 -25.43 14.02
N LEU A 307 23.97 -25.01 13.53
CA LEU A 307 24.78 -23.97 14.14
C LEU A 307 23.92 -22.72 14.43
N ASN A 308 24.19 -22.01 15.53
CA ASN A 308 23.40 -20.86 16.01
C ASN A 308 21.93 -21.15 16.39
N LYS A 309 21.44 -22.40 16.27
CA LYS A 309 20.09 -22.85 16.69
C LYS A 309 18.87 -22.17 16.03
N HIS A 310 19.07 -21.35 15.00
CA HIS A 310 17.94 -20.70 14.30
C HIS A 310 17.16 -21.65 13.38
N ILE A 311 17.73 -22.80 13.02
CA ILE A 311 17.11 -23.86 12.21
C ILE A 311 17.46 -25.21 12.87
N SER A 312 16.51 -26.15 12.85
CA SER A 312 16.69 -27.52 13.32
C SER A 312 16.09 -28.50 12.31
N MET A 313 16.74 -29.65 12.11
CA MET A 313 16.13 -30.79 11.45
C MET A 313 15.31 -31.57 12.49
N LEU A 314 14.04 -31.83 12.19
CA LEU A 314 13.16 -32.66 13.00
C LEU A 314 13.01 -34.02 12.34
N ILE A 315 13.36 -35.08 13.07
CA ILE A 315 13.29 -36.46 12.61
C ILE A 315 12.16 -37.16 13.35
N LEU A 316 11.12 -37.57 12.62
CA LEU A 316 10.03 -38.41 13.12
C LEU A 316 10.34 -39.85 12.74
N LEU A 317 10.64 -40.70 13.73
CA LEU A 317 11.11 -42.07 13.55
C LEU A 317 10.15 -43.06 14.23
N PRO A 318 9.41 -43.90 13.48
CA PRO A 318 8.75 -45.07 14.03
C PRO A 318 9.77 -45.99 14.72
N LYS A 319 9.47 -46.52 15.91
CA LYS A 319 10.40 -47.43 16.60
C LYS A 319 10.54 -48.79 15.89
N GLU A 320 9.47 -49.23 15.22
CA GLU A 320 9.40 -50.50 14.51
C GLU A 320 8.67 -50.31 13.17
N ILE A 321 8.96 -51.17 12.19
CA ILE A 321 8.30 -51.15 10.87
C ILE A 321 7.10 -52.11 10.97
N GLU A 322 5.93 -51.55 11.25
CA GLU A 322 4.70 -52.32 11.54
C GLU A 322 3.85 -52.64 10.28
N ASP A 323 4.00 -51.89 9.19
CA ASP A 323 3.38 -52.16 7.87
C ASP A 323 4.28 -53.03 6.96
N GLU A 324 3.86 -53.32 5.73
CA GLU A 324 4.67 -54.10 4.76
C GLU A 324 5.56 -53.21 3.86
N THR A 325 5.45 -51.89 3.99
CA THR A 325 6.17 -50.89 3.20
C THR A 325 7.27 -50.26 4.07
N THR A 326 7.18 -48.98 4.41
CA THR A 326 8.28 -48.18 4.99
C THR A 326 8.20 -48.02 6.51
N GLY A 327 7.12 -48.47 7.15
CA GLY A 327 6.79 -48.18 8.55
C GLY A 327 6.12 -46.81 8.75
N LEU A 328 5.83 -46.08 7.67
CA LEU A 328 5.33 -44.70 7.71
C LEU A 328 3.81 -44.60 7.49
N GLU A 329 3.10 -45.63 7.04
CA GLU A 329 1.70 -45.47 6.58
C GLU A 329 0.75 -44.98 7.70
N GLN A 330 1.00 -45.42 8.94
CA GLN A 330 0.24 -44.92 10.11
C GLN A 330 0.54 -43.44 10.40
N LEU A 331 1.80 -43.01 10.22
CA LEU A 331 2.25 -41.65 10.48
C LEU A 331 1.74 -40.67 9.40
N GLU A 332 1.86 -41.03 8.12
CA GLU A 332 1.34 -40.26 6.98
C GLU A 332 -0.17 -40.05 7.07
N LYS A 333 -0.91 -41.09 7.46
CA LYS A 333 -2.36 -41.03 7.64
C LYS A 333 -2.78 -40.17 8.84
N ALA A 334 -1.98 -40.15 9.90
CA ALA A 334 -2.22 -39.34 11.10
C ALA A 334 -1.67 -37.90 11.00
N LEU A 335 -0.86 -37.61 9.98
CA LEU A 335 -0.29 -36.28 9.76
C LEU A 335 -1.39 -35.30 9.34
N THR A 336 -1.56 -34.25 10.12
CA THR A 336 -2.40 -33.07 9.83
C THR A 336 -1.61 -31.82 10.23
N PRO A 337 -2.03 -30.60 9.85
CA PRO A 337 -1.32 -29.39 10.23
C PRO A 337 -1.31 -29.21 11.76
N GLU A 338 -2.40 -29.60 12.43
CA GLU A 338 -2.52 -29.56 13.89
C GLU A 338 -1.67 -30.63 14.57
N THR A 339 -1.66 -31.87 14.06
CA THR A 339 -0.85 -32.93 14.68
C THR A 339 0.63 -32.66 14.48
N LEU A 340 1.06 -32.17 13.31
CA LEU A 340 2.45 -31.75 13.07
C LEU A 340 2.89 -30.66 14.07
N LEU A 341 2.10 -29.60 14.26
CA LEU A 341 2.40 -28.53 15.21
C LEU A 341 2.33 -28.99 16.68
N GLN A 342 1.43 -29.93 17.01
CA GLN A 342 1.36 -30.53 18.35
C GLN A 342 2.58 -31.42 18.64
N TRP A 343 2.99 -32.25 17.68
CA TRP A 343 4.10 -33.20 17.79
C TRP A 343 5.46 -32.53 17.86
N THR A 344 5.62 -31.40 17.15
CA THR A 344 6.86 -30.61 17.10
C THR A 344 6.92 -29.49 18.15
N ASN A 345 5.90 -29.38 19.01
CA ASN A 345 5.86 -28.37 20.06
C ASN A 345 6.99 -28.60 21.10
N PRO A 346 7.83 -27.60 21.41
CA PRO A 346 8.90 -27.75 22.41
C PRO A 346 8.44 -28.22 23.79
N SER A 347 7.19 -27.98 24.20
CA SER A 347 6.66 -28.48 25.48
C SER A 347 6.44 -30.00 25.51
N MET A 348 6.45 -30.67 24.35
CA MET A 348 6.32 -32.13 24.21
C MET A 348 7.68 -32.84 24.14
N MET A 349 8.78 -32.09 24.14
CA MET A 349 10.15 -32.60 23.96
C MET A 349 11.00 -32.34 25.22
N ALA A 350 11.91 -33.26 25.54
CA ALA A 350 12.80 -33.16 26.69
C ALA A 350 14.27 -33.27 26.30
N ASN A 351 15.13 -32.44 26.90
CA ASN A 351 16.58 -32.53 26.75
C ASN A 351 17.10 -33.86 27.32
N THR A 352 17.38 -34.80 26.42
CA THR A 352 17.69 -36.20 26.71
C THR A 352 19.07 -36.54 26.15
N LYS A 353 19.89 -37.35 26.84
CA LYS A 353 21.13 -37.88 26.26
C LYS A 353 20.76 -39.03 25.32
N VAL A 354 21.02 -38.87 24.03
CA VAL A 354 20.65 -39.82 22.96
C VAL A 354 21.92 -40.25 22.23
N ASN A 355 22.01 -41.52 21.84
CA ASN A 355 22.98 -41.96 20.85
C ASN A 355 22.31 -41.98 19.47
N VAL A 356 22.69 -41.04 18.61
CA VAL A 356 22.03 -40.79 17.33
C VAL A 356 22.76 -41.53 16.23
N PHE A 357 22.05 -42.44 15.56
CA PHE A 357 22.48 -43.09 14.32
C PHE A 357 21.70 -42.46 13.16
N LEU A 358 22.40 -41.91 12.18
CA LEU A 358 21.80 -41.25 11.02
C LEU A 358 22.55 -41.65 9.74
N PRO A 359 21.89 -42.24 8.72
CA PRO A 359 22.56 -42.54 7.46
C PRO A 359 23.05 -41.27 6.77
N LYS A 360 24.18 -41.34 6.09
CA LYS A 360 24.62 -40.32 5.13
C LYS A 360 23.90 -40.56 3.80
N PHE A 361 22.96 -39.69 3.44
CA PHE A 361 22.13 -39.79 2.24
C PHE A 361 22.24 -38.57 1.31
N SER A 362 21.80 -38.74 0.06
CA SER A 362 21.33 -37.67 -0.83
C SER A 362 19.89 -38.01 -1.23
N VAL A 363 19.07 -37.01 -1.52
CA VAL A 363 17.73 -37.18 -2.11
C VAL A 363 17.59 -36.14 -3.21
N GLU A 364 17.26 -36.62 -4.40
CA GLU A 364 16.99 -35.86 -5.62
C GLU A 364 15.63 -36.33 -6.15
N GLY A 365 14.84 -35.42 -6.73
CA GLY A 365 13.49 -35.74 -7.18
C GLY A 365 12.87 -34.60 -7.98
N ASP A 366 12.38 -34.94 -9.17
CA ASP A 366 11.73 -34.02 -10.10
C ASP A 366 10.20 -34.17 -10.01
N TYR A 367 9.49 -33.05 -9.81
CA TYR A 367 8.05 -33.04 -9.58
C TYR A 367 7.37 -32.03 -10.49
N ASP A 368 6.57 -32.51 -11.45
CA ASP A 368 5.58 -31.67 -12.12
C ASP A 368 4.50 -31.26 -11.11
N LEU A 369 4.43 -29.96 -10.84
CA LEU A 369 3.51 -29.37 -9.87
C LEU A 369 2.10 -29.17 -10.45
N LYS A 370 1.92 -29.11 -11.77
CA LYS A 370 0.62 -28.85 -12.39
C LYS A 370 -0.45 -29.88 -12.00
N PRO A 371 -0.30 -31.20 -12.25
CA PRO A 371 -1.32 -32.19 -11.90
C PRO A 371 -1.52 -32.33 -10.38
N LEU A 372 -0.48 -32.01 -9.57
CA LEU A 372 -0.60 -31.97 -8.11
C LEU A 372 -1.52 -30.82 -7.67
N LEU A 373 -1.29 -29.61 -8.17
CA LEU A 373 -2.10 -28.42 -7.85
C LEU A 373 -3.53 -28.52 -8.41
N GLU A 374 -3.71 -29.06 -9.62
CA GLU A 374 -5.01 -29.40 -10.19
C GLU A 374 -5.77 -30.40 -9.28
N SER A 375 -5.10 -31.44 -8.77
CA SER A 375 -5.70 -32.43 -7.86
C SER A 375 -6.08 -31.88 -6.48
N LEU A 376 -5.55 -30.71 -6.10
CA LEU A 376 -5.91 -29.96 -4.89
C LEU A 376 -7.05 -28.95 -5.14
N GLY A 377 -7.41 -28.70 -6.41
CA GLY A 377 -8.50 -27.79 -6.80
C GLY A 377 -8.07 -26.47 -7.45
N MET A 378 -6.78 -26.30 -7.77
CA MET A 378 -6.26 -25.12 -8.49
C MET A 378 -6.26 -25.41 -10.00
N THR A 379 -7.43 -25.33 -10.66
CA THR A 379 -7.61 -25.73 -12.07
C THR A 379 -7.69 -24.54 -13.03
N ASN A 380 -8.35 -23.44 -12.66
CA ASN A 380 -8.52 -22.28 -13.53
C ASN A 380 -7.19 -21.61 -13.89
N VAL A 381 -6.22 -21.63 -12.95
CA VAL A 381 -4.83 -21.13 -13.12
C VAL A 381 -4.14 -21.71 -14.35
N PHE A 382 -4.48 -22.93 -14.77
CA PHE A 382 -3.84 -23.64 -15.87
C PHE A 382 -4.74 -23.79 -17.11
N ASN A 383 -5.84 -23.03 -17.19
CA ASN A 383 -6.84 -23.09 -18.25
C ASN A 383 -6.95 -21.73 -18.98
N GLU A 384 -6.63 -21.73 -20.28
CA GLU A 384 -6.59 -20.54 -21.15
C GLU A 384 -7.91 -19.74 -21.22
N THR A 385 -9.06 -20.38 -20.98
CA THR A 385 -10.38 -19.73 -21.05
C THR A 385 -10.98 -19.38 -19.69
N ALA A 386 -10.38 -19.85 -18.59
CA ALA A 386 -10.88 -19.66 -17.22
C ALA A 386 -9.90 -18.97 -16.26
N SER A 387 -8.65 -18.76 -16.69
CA SER A 387 -7.63 -18.02 -15.93
C SER A 387 -7.89 -16.51 -16.00
N ASP A 388 -8.20 -15.91 -14.85
CA ASP A 388 -8.27 -14.46 -14.69
C ASP A 388 -7.04 -13.96 -13.94
N PHE A 389 -6.07 -13.44 -14.70
CA PHE A 389 -4.88 -12.73 -14.20
C PHE A 389 -4.94 -11.22 -14.51
N SER A 390 -6.14 -10.65 -14.64
CA SER A 390 -6.33 -9.26 -15.10
C SER A 390 -5.80 -8.17 -14.16
N GLU A 391 -5.38 -8.51 -12.92
CA GLU A 391 -4.69 -7.58 -12.02
C GLU A 391 -3.19 -7.41 -12.36
N MET A 392 -2.57 -8.33 -13.11
CA MET A 392 -1.17 -8.20 -13.53
C MET A 392 -0.98 -7.22 -14.68
N CYS A 393 -1.89 -7.20 -15.64
CA CYS A 393 -1.69 -6.49 -16.89
C CYS A 393 -1.77 -4.98 -16.69
N GLU A 394 -1.04 -4.21 -17.48
CA GLU A 394 -1.55 -2.94 -17.99
C GLU A 394 -2.61 -3.31 -19.02
N THR A 395 -3.73 -3.77 -18.46
CA THR A 395 -4.88 -2.96 -18.73
C THR A 395 -4.52 -1.54 -18.20
N LYS A 396 -4.13 -0.55 -19.02
CA LYS A 396 -4.61 -0.24 -20.37
C LYS A 396 -5.97 -0.87 -20.54
N VAL A 397 -6.84 -0.40 -19.68
CA VAL A 397 -8.24 -0.76 -19.56
C VAL A 397 -8.88 -0.16 -20.83
N SER A 398 -8.67 -0.83 -21.97
CA SER A 398 -7.86 -0.41 -23.16
C SER A 398 -8.06 0.96 -23.82
N SER A 399 -8.41 1.97 -23.03
CA SER A 399 -9.68 2.69 -23.21
C SER A 399 -10.86 1.73 -23.41
N CYS A 400 -10.80 0.88 -24.44
CA CYS A 400 -11.73 -0.18 -24.82
C CYS A 400 -12.30 -1.05 -23.68
N PHE A 401 -11.61 -1.31 -22.55
CA PHE A 401 -12.16 -2.10 -21.43
C PHE A 401 -12.93 -1.25 -20.39
N MET A 402 -12.54 0.02 -20.19
CA MET A 402 -13.36 0.99 -19.42
C MET A 402 -14.56 1.38 -20.26
N MET A 403 -14.32 1.58 -21.55
CA MET A 403 -15.36 1.77 -22.53
C MET A 403 -16.25 0.54 -22.63
N SER A 404 -15.77 -0.71 -22.57
CA SER A 404 -16.65 -1.89 -22.63
C SER A 404 -17.50 -2.07 -21.38
N SER A 405 -17.00 -1.68 -20.19
CA SER A 405 -17.82 -1.73 -18.97
C SER A 405 -18.99 -0.75 -19.01
N ILE A 406 -18.89 0.36 -19.75
CA ILE A 406 -20.01 1.31 -19.95
C ILE A 406 -20.69 1.22 -21.33
N SER A 407 -20.09 0.62 -22.37
CA SER A 407 -20.66 0.60 -23.72
C SER A 407 -21.87 -0.33 -23.79
N ARG A 408 -21.82 -1.47 -23.10
CA ARG A 408 -22.99 -2.35 -22.96
C ARG A 408 -24.14 -1.61 -22.24
N PRO A 409 -23.96 -1.03 -21.04
CA PRO A 409 -24.94 -0.14 -20.42
C PRO A 409 -25.48 0.98 -21.34
N ILE A 410 -24.61 1.75 -22.00
CA ILE A 410 -25.01 2.86 -22.88
C ILE A 410 -25.80 2.37 -24.10
N THR A 411 -25.44 1.23 -24.69
CA THR A 411 -26.18 0.63 -25.81
C THR A 411 -27.50 0.00 -25.37
N GLU A 412 -27.54 -0.72 -24.24
CA GLU A 412 -28.79 -1.21 -23.67
C GLU A 412 -29.75 -0.07 -23.30
N PHE A 413 -29.23 1.02 -22.73
CA PHE A 413 -29.98 2.25 -22.49
C PHE A 413 -30.48 2.88 -23.80
N CYS A 414 -29.65 2.91 -24.84
CA CYS A 414 -30.05 3.39 -26.17
C CYS A 414 -31.22 2.59 -26.73
N LEU A 415 -31.18 1.26 -26.65
CA LEU A 415 -32.24 0.39 -27.17
C LEU A 415 -33.51 0.47 -26.33
N ASP A 416 -33.41 0.53 -24.99
CA ASP A 416 -34.56 0.75 -24.10
C ASP A 416 -35.24 2.11 -24.34
N LEU A 417 -34.47 3.16 -24.61
CA LEU A 417 -34.99 4.48 -24.93
C LEU A 417 -35.60 4.53 -26.34
N TYR A 418 -34.91 3.99 -27.36
CA TYR A 418 -35.43 3.91 -28.72
C TYR A 418 -36.76 3.16 -28.77
N ASN A 419 -36.84 2.00 -28.13
CA ASN A 419 -38.06 1.19 -28.04
C ASN A 419 -39.22 1.86 -27.28
N LYS A 420 -38.98 2.95 -26.56
CA LYS A 420 -40.02 3.77 -25.90
C LYS A 420 -40.42 4.97 -26.75
N LEU A 421 -39.45 5.67 -27.33
CA LEU A 421 -39.73 6.76 -28.26
C LEU A 421 -40.53 6.25 -29.46
N ASN A 422 -40.16 5.09 -30.04
CA ASN A 422 -40.87 4.48 -31.17
C ASN A 422 -42.34 4.15 -30.84
N ARG A 423 -42.63 3.66 -29.63
CA ARG A 423 -44.02 3.38 -29.18
C ARG A 423 -44.87 4.63 -28.97
N ASN A 424 -44.24 5.79 -28.84
CA ASN A 424 -44.90 7.09 -28.65
C ASN A 424 -44.87 7.96 -29.94
N ALA A 425 -44.22 7.47 -31.02
CA ALA A 425 -43.95 8.24 -32.23
C ALA A 425 -44.83 7.78 -33.40
N GLU A 426 -45.86 8.57 -33.73
CA GLU A 426 -46.68 8.36 -34.94
C GLU A 426 -45.86 8.73 -36.20
N ASP A 427 -45.22 7.72 -36.82
CA ASP A 427 -44.50 7.81 -38.11
C ASP A 427 -43.44 8.94 -38.22
N THR A 428 -42.74 9.27 -37.12
CA THR A 428 -41.69 10.30 -37.09
C THR A 428 -40.26 9.73 -37.07
N ASN A 429 -39.29 10.48 -37.59
CA ASN A 429 -37.89 10.06 -37.62
C ASN A 429 -37.24 10.31 -36.25
N ILE A 430 -36.77 9.25 -35.59
CA ILE A 430 -36.12 9.33 -34.28
C ILE A 430 -34.60 9.55 -34.46
N VAL A 431 -34.05 10.55 -33.76
CA VAL A 431 -32.60 10.78 -33.68
C VAL A 431 -32.23 11.38 -32.32
N PHE A 432 -31.33 10.73 -31.59
CA PHE A 432 -30.78 11.20 -30.31
C PHE A 432 -29.37 10.66 -30.10
N SER A 433 -28.67 11.13 -29.07
CA SER A 433 -27.38 10.56 -28.64
C SER A 433 -27.52 9.90 -27.27
N PRO A 434 -27.38 8.55 -27.16
CA PRO A 434 -27.47 7.88 -25.88
C PRO A 434 -26.32 8.29 -24.94
N MET A 435 -25.12 8.51 -25.48
CA MET A 435 -23.95 8.99 -24.74
C MET A 435 -24.18 10.38 -24.13
N SER A 436 -24.83 11.29 -24.87
CA SER A 436 -25.18 12.63 -24.38
C SER A 436 -26.08 12.58 -23.14
N ILE A 437 -27.14 11.76 -23.20
CA ILE A 437 -28.10 11.60 -22.10
C ILE A 437 -27.46 10.83 -20.94
N SER A 438 -26.67 9.79 -21.23
CA SER A 438 -25.95 8.99 -20.24
C SER A 438 -24.93 9.82 -19.44
N VAL A 439 -24.22 10.74 -20.10
CA VAL A 439 -23.34 11.71 -19.43
C VAL A 439 -24.14 12.69 -18.56
N ALA A 440 -25.30 13.17 -19.02
CA ALA A 440 -26.15 14.04 -18.20
C ALA A 440 -26.70 13.31 -16.95
N LEU A 441 -27.05 12.03 -17.07
CA LEU A 441 -27.43 11.17 -15.93
C LEU A 441 -26.25 10.96 -14.97
N ALA A 442 -25.06 10.65 -15.47
CA ALA A 442 -23.87 10.49 -14.64
C ALA A 442 -23.40 11.81 -13.99
N LEU A 443 -23.66 12.97 -14.62
CA LEU A 443 -23.44 14.29 -14.02
C LEU A 443 -24.36 14.59 -12.83
N VAL A 444 -25.67 14.28 -12.92
CA VAL A 444 -26.58 14.44 -11.77
C VAL A 444 -26.30 13.39 -10.68
N HIS A 445 -25.81 12.21 -11.06
CA HIS A 445 -25.44 11.16 -10.10
C HIS A 445 -24.40 11.64 -9.06
N LEU A 446 -23.41 12.44 -9.46
CA LEU A 446 -22.42 13.04 -8.54
C LEU A 446 -23.04 13.89 -7.41
N GLY A 447 -24.29 14.36 -7.58
CA GLY A 447 -25.04 15.11 -6.57
C GLY A 447 -26.13 14.29 -5.85
N ALA A 448 -26.36 13.04 -6.27
CA ALA A 448 -27.40 12.15 -5.74
C ALA A 448 -26.84 11.24 -4.63
N LYS A 449 -27.73 10.75 -3.75
CA LYS A 449 -27.41 9.76 -2.70
C LYS A 449 -28.60 8.82 -2.46
N ASN A 450 -28.34 7.66 -1.88
CA ASN A 450 -29.34 6.65 -1.50
C ASN A 450 -30.28 6.29 -2.69
N ASN A 451 -31.59 6.21 -2.45
CA ASN A 451 -32.59 5.84 -3.47
C ASN A 451 -32.51 6.65 -4.77
N THR A 452 -32.11 7.92 -4.72
CA THR A 452 -31.99 8.76 -5.92
C THR A 452 -30.76 8.38 -6.74
N ALA A 453 -29.63 8.06 -6.10
CA ALA A 453 -28.45 7.51 -6.77
C ALA A 453 -28.80 6.17 -7.46
N ALA A 454 -29.35 5.23 -6.69
CA ALA A 454 -29.78 3.91 -7.19
C ALA A 454 -30.84 3.96 -8.31
N GLN A 455 -31.64 5.02 -8.39
CA GLN A 455 -32.56 5.24 -9.51
C GLN A 455 -31.84 5.74 -10.77
N ILE A 456 -30.77 6.54 -10.63
CA ILE A 456 -29.98 7.06 -11.75
C ILE A 456 -29.04 5.98 -12.29
N GLU A 457 -28.33 5.25 -11.43
CA GLU A 457 -27.54 4.04 -11.75
C GLU A 457 -28.35 3.07 -12.61
N LYS A 458 -29.48 2.61 -12.06
CA LYS A 458 -30.40 1.67 -12.73
C LYS A 458 -31.03 2.24 -14.02
N CYS A 459 -31.24 3.55 -14.11
CA CYS A 459 -31.73 4.18 -15.34
C CYS A 459 -30.66 4.15 -16.44
N ASN A 460 -29.40 4.43 -16.08
CA ASN A 460 -28.26 4.44 -16.98
C ASN A 460 -27.70 3.04 -17.30
N LYS A 461 -28.36 1.98 -16.81
CA LYS A 461 -28.00 0.55 -16.94
C LYS A 461 -26.64 0.15 -16.34
N ASP A 462 -26.00 1.05 -15.60
CA ASP A 462 -24.72 0.80 -14.93
C ASP A 462 -24.97 0.41 -13.48
N GLY A 463 -24.34 -0.68 -13.03
CA GLY A 463 -24.61 -1.28 -11.70
C GLY A 463 -23.94 -0.55 -10.54
N ASP A 464 -22.88 0.20 -10.84
CA ASP A 464 -22.16 1.15 -9.98
C ASP A 464 -21.53 2.18 -10.92
N LEU A 465 -22.05 3.42 -10.91
CA LEU A 465 -21.82 4.36 -12.02
C LEU A 465 -20.34 4.75 -12.16
N ASN A 466 -19.66 4.17 -13.15
CA ASN A 466 -18.20 4.26 -13.25
C ASN A 466 -17.77 5.60 -13.86
N HIS A 467 -17.77 6.65 -13.04
CA HIS A 467 -17.40 8.00 -13.44
C HIS A 467 -15.99 8.12 -14.06
N LYS A 468 -15.06 7.21 -13.73
CA LYS A 468 -13.73 7.16 -14.35
C LYS A 468 -13.77 6.56 -15.76
N ALA A 469 -14.63 5.57 -16.02
CA ALA A 469 -14.88 5.07 -17.38
C ALA A 469 -15.46 6.16 -18.27
N PHE A 470 -16.41 6.96 -17.76
CA PHE A 470 -16.92 8.13 -18.46
C PHE A 470 -15.82 9.16 -18.74
N GLN A 471 -15.00 9.52 -17.74
CA GLN A 471 -13.86 10.44 -17.93
C GLN A 471 -12.90 9.93 -19.01
N ALA A 472 -12.52 8.65 -18.99
CA ALA A 472 -11.63 8.04 -19.97
C ALA A 472 -12.22 8.07 -21.40
N LEU A 473 -13.52 7.75 -21.55
CA LEU A 473 -14.23 7.85 -22.82
C LEU A 473 -14.34 9.30 -23.32
N LEU A 474 -14.54 10.27 -22.44
CA LEU A 474 -14.59 11.69 -22.82
C LEU A 474 -13.23 12.20 -23.32
N LEU A 475 -12.13 11.85 -22.63
CA LEU A 475 -10.77 12.20 -23.07
C LEU A 475 -10.41 11.54 -24.40
N GLN A 476 -10.82 10.28 -24.62
CA GLN A 476 -10.67 9.58 -25.90
C GLN A 476 -11.38 10.28 -27.06
N LEU A 477 -12.63 10.67 -26.86
CA LEU A 477 -13.45 11.34 -27.89
C LEU A 477 -12.92 12.74 -28.25
N GLN A 478 -12.12 13.37 -27.38
CA GLN A 478 -11.44 14.63 -27.64
C GLN A 478 -10.14 14.48 -28.45
N ASP A 479 -9.57 13.27 -28.56
CA ASP A 479 -8.28 12.99 -29.21
C ASP A 479 -8.40 12.13 -30.49
N LEU A 480 -9.54 12.22 -31.18
CA LEU A 480 -9.80 11.44 -32.41
C LEU A 480 -8.98 11.90 -33.64
N GLY A 481 -8.28 13.03 -33.56
CA GLY A 481 -7.44 13.58 -34.62
C GLY A 481 -8.14 14.56 -35.58
N GLU A 482 -7.33 15.31 -36.34
CA GLU A 482 -7.75 16.52 -37.10
C GLU A 482 -8.86 16.31 -38.16
N SER A 483 -9.16 15.07 -38.57
CA SER A 483 -10.23 14.81 -39.55
C SER A 483 -11.65 14.85 -38.95
N TYR A 484 -11.74 14.87 -37.62
CA TYR A 484 -12.99 14.90 -36.86
C TYR A 484 -13.16 16.22 -36.12
N VAL A 485 -14.33 16.84 -36.24
CA VAL A 485 -14.78 17.90 -35.32
C VAL A 485 -15.84 17.27 -34.43
N LEU A 486 -15.43 16.84 -33.23
CA LEU A 486 -16.30 16.34 -32.19
C LEU A 486 -16.22 17.27 -30.97
N THR A 487 -17.29 18.03 -30.73
CA THR A 487 -17.45 18.84 -29.52
C THR A 487 -18.41 18.10 -28.60
N LEU A 488 -17.96 17.73 -27.40
CA LEU A 488 -18.84 17.24 -26.34
C LEU A 488 -18.64 18.16 -25.13
N ALA A 489 -19.68 18.91 -24.78
CA ALA A 489 -19.63 19.99 -23.81
C ALA A 489 -20.66 19.78 -22.68
N ASN A 490 -20.28 20.14 -21.46
CA ASN A 490 -21.07 19.97 -20.24
C ASN A 490 -21.15 21.28 -19.46
N ASN A 491 -22.35 21.67 -19.01
CA ASN A 491 -22.55 22.93 -18.30
C ASN A 491 -23.69 22.83 -17.28
N LEU A 492 -23.50 23.50 -16.14
CA LEU A 492 -24.42 23.55 -15.00
C LEU A 492 -24.97 24.97 -14.86
N PHE A 493 -26.26 25.16 -15.09
CA PHE A 493 -26.93 26.45 -14.93
C PHE A 493 -27.69 26.49 -13.61
N ILE A 494 -27.13 27.17 -12.60
CA ILE A 494 -27.67 27.22 -11.23
C ILE A 494 -28.45 28.52 -10.96
N GLN A 495 -29.54 28.42 -10.21
CA GLN A 495 -30.30 29.56 -9.71
C GLN A 495 -29.43 30.52 -8.87
N GLN A 496 -29.55 31.81 -9.16
CA GLN A 496 -28.91 32.88 -8.40
C GLN A 496 -29.32 32.83 -6.92
N GLY A 497 -28.32 32.84 -6.04
CA GLY A 497 -28.49 32.69 -4.59
C GLY A 497 -28.53 31.25 -4.08
N PHE A 498 -28.36 30.24 -4.95
CA PHE A 498 -28.21 28.84 -4.54
C PHE A 498 -26.75 28.40 -4.66
N GLU A 499 -26.15 27.96 -3.55
CA GLU A 499 -24.75 27.49 -3.52
C GLU A 499 -24.65 25.97 -3.65
N LEU A 500 -23.73 25.50 -4.48
CA LEU A 500 -23.41 24.08 -4.65
C LEU A 500 -22.17 23.71 -3.83
N GLN A 501 -22.13 22.47 -3.33
CA GLN A 501 -20.96 21.95 -2.61
C GLN A 501 -19.73 21.92 -3.53
N GLN A 502 -18.60 22.44 -3.05
CA GLN A 502 -17.37 22.51 -3.87
C GLN A 502 -16.89 21.14 -4.35
N GLN A 503 -17.14 20.07 -3.59
CA GLN A 503 -16.83 18.69 -4.02
C GLN A 503 -17.59 18.31 -5.29
N PHE A 504 -18.89 18.62 -5.38
CA PHE A 504 -19.68 18.40 -6.60
C PHE A 504 -19.16 19.23 -7.78
N LEU A 505 -18.76 20.48 -7.53
CA LEU A 505 -18.16 21.36 -8.55
C LEU A 505 -16.77 20.89 -9.02
N MET A 506 -15.95 20.34 -8.12
CA MET A 506 -14.66 19.73 -8.47
C MET A 506 -14.88 18.45 -9.28
N CYS A 507 -15.71 17.50 -8.80
CA CYS A 507 -15.97 16.25 -9.51
C CYS A 507 -16.60 16.46 -10.90
N THR A 508 -17.60 17.35 -11.03
CA THR A 508 -18.21 17.65 -12.34
C THR A 508 -17.24 18.32 -13.30
N LYS A 509 -16.33 19.18 -12.81
CA LYS A 509 -15.27 19.77 -13.62
C LYS A 509 -14.16 18.79 -14.01
N GLU A 510 -13.66 17.99 -13.08
CA GLU A 510 -12.52 17.09 -13.29
C GLU A 510 -12.88 15.85 -14.10
N LEU A 511 -14.06 15.24 -13.85
CA LEU A 511 -14.48 13.99 -14.48
C LEU A 511 -15.21 14.20 -15.81
N TYR A 512 -15.86 15.35 -15.99
CA TYR A 512 -16.74 15.64 -17.13
C TYR A 512 -16.42 16.95 -17.87
N GLY A 513 -15.39 17.70 -17.45
CA GLY A 513 -15.06 19.01 -18.03
C GLY A 513 -16.11 20.10 -17.80
N ALA A 514 -17.07 19.87 -16.90
CA ALA A 514 -18.27 20.69 -16.82
C ALA A 514 -18.02 22.05 -16.16
N MET A 515 -18.62 23.10 -16.71
CA MET A 515 -18.54 24.47 -16.16
C MET A 515 -19.80 24.84 -15.36
N LEU A 516 -19.68 25.79 -14.43
CA LEU A 516 -20.80 26.36 -13.68
C LEU A 516 -21.12 27.76 -14.19
N GLN A 517 -22.40 28.04 -14.42
CA GLN A 517 -22.92 29.37 -14.72
C GLN A 517 -24.13 29.70 -13.85
N THR A 518 -24.17 30.90 -13.27
CA THR A 518 -25.35 31.40 -12.56
C THR A 518 -26.36 31.99 -13.53
N VAL A 519 -27.64 31.72 -13.30
CA VAL A 519 -28.81 32.28 -14.01
C VAL A 519 -29.93 32.55 -12.99
N ASP A 520 -30.94 33.33 -13.35
CA ASP A 520 -32.09 33.59 -12.45
C ASP A 520 -33.40 33.11 -13.09
N PHE A 521 -33.79 31.88 -12.77
CA PHE A 521 -35.07 31.28 -13.16
C PHE A 521 -36.26 31.94 -12.45
N LYS A 522 -36.05 32.54 -11.26
CA LYS A 522 -37.13 33.12 -10.45
C LYS A 522 -37.50 34.54 -10.86
N GLY A 523 -36.52 35.42 -11.06
CA GLY A 523 -36.75 36.82 -11.42
C GLY A 523 -36.58 37.12 -12.92
N ALA A 524 -35.85 36.29 -13.67
CA ALA A 524 -35.47 36.57 -15.07
C ALA A 524 -35.54 35.32 -15.99
N LEU A 525 -36.56 34.47 -15.79
CA LEU A 525 -36.74 33.16 -16.44
C LEU A 525 -36.43 33.13 -17.96
N GLU A 526 -36.95 34.10 -18.73
CA GLU A 526 -36.74 34.14 -20.18
C GLU A 526 -35.29 34.52 -20.54
N ALA A 527 -34.63 35.37 -19.74
CA ALA A 527 -33.21 35.65 -19.91
C ALA A 527 -32.32 34.45 -19.54
N ALA A 528 -32.72 33.67 -18.53
CA ALA A 528 -32.08 32.39 -18.21
C ALA A 528 -32.22 31.39 -19.38
N ARG A 529 -33.42 31.24 -19.94
CA ARG A 529 -33.69 30.40 -21.13
C ARG A 529 -32.85 30.81 -22.34
N ILE A 530 -32.84 32.10 -22.67
CA ILE A 530 -32.05 32.65 -23.78
C ILE A 530 -30.55 32.40 -23.56
N LYS A 531 -30.03 32.58 -22.34
CA LYS A 531 -28.62 32.33 -22.02
C LYS A 531 -28.23 30.84 -22.16
N ILE A 532 -29.10 29.91 -21.76
CA ILE A 532 -28.88 28.47 -21.91
C ILE A 532 -28.87 28.10 -23.41
N ASN A 533 -29.88 28.52 -24.16
CA ASN A 533 -29.96 28.25 -25.61
C ASN A 533 -28.80 28.89 -26.39
N ALA A 534 -28.34 30.10 -26.04
CA ALA A 534 -27.19 30.74 -26.68
C ALA A 534 -25.87 29.99 -26.44
N TRP A 535 -25.70 29.36 -25.27
CA TRP A 535 -24.57 28.47 -25.03
C TRP A 535 -24.65 27.21 -25.92
N ILE A 536 -25.83 26.57 -25.99
CA ILE A 536 -26.06 25.40 -26.86
C ILE A 536 -25.83 25.74 -28.34
N GLU A 537 -26.25 26.92 -28.80
CA GLU A 537 -26.01 27.36 -30.18
C GLU A 537 -24.51 27.54 -30.48
N SER A 538 -23.73 28.02 -29.50
CA SER A 538 -22.28 28.16 -29.60
C SER A 538 -21.59 26.78 -29.71
N GLU A 539 -21.84 25.88 -28.76
CA GLU A 539 -21.20 24.55 -28.74
C GLU A 539 -21.58 23.70 -29.96
N THR A 540 -22.80 23.88 -30.48
CA THR A 540 -23.27 23.16 -31.69
C THR A 540 -22.94 23.83 -33.02
N GLN A 541 -22.09 24.86 -33.07
CA GLN A 541 -21.73 25.55 -34.32
C GLN A 541 -22.97 26.06 -35.08
N GLY A 542 -23.94 26.60 -34.35
CA GLY A 542 -25.19 27.15 -34.88
C GLY A 542 -26.22 26.11 -35.36
N LYS A 543 -26.15 24.85 -34.88
CA LYS A 543 -27.07 23.77 -35.32
C LYS A 543 -28.26 23.55 -34.40
N ILE A 544 -28.08 23.57 -33.08
CA ILE A 544 -29.19 23.53 -32.12
C ILE A 544 -29.35 24.93 -31.54
N LYS A 545 -30.38 25.65 -32.00
CA LYS A 545 -30.63 27.07 -31.63
C LYS A 545 -31.53 27.22 -30.40
N GLU A 546 -32.46 26.28 -30.22
CA GLU A 546 -33.50 26.34 -29.21
C GLU A 546 -33.82 24.91 -28.76
N LEU A 547 -33.13 24.46 -27.71
CA LEU A 547 -33.43 23.18 -27.05
C LEU A 547 -34.56 23.37 -26.03
N PHE A 548 -34.48 24.46 -25.26
CA PHE A 548 -35.51 24.84 -24.30
C PHE A 548 -36.48 25.83 -24.94
N ALA A 549 -37.64 25.34 -25.37
CA ALA A 549 -38.77 26.18 -25.79
C ALA A 549 -39.24 27.10 -24.63
N PRO A 550 -39.99 28.19 -24.92
CA PRO A 550 -40.59 29.04 -23.89
C PRO A 550 -41.45 28.22 -22.91
N GLY A 551 -41.09 28.22 -21.63
CA GLY A 551 -41.76 27.39 -20.61
C GLY A 551 -40.84 26.58 -19.67
N ILE A 552 -39.56 26.93 -19.51
CA ILE A 552 -38.74 26.40 -18.41
C ILE A 552 -39.47 26.63 -17.07
N ASN A 553 -39.44 25.66 -16.16
CA ASN A 553 -40.07 25.79 -14.85
C ASN A 553 -39.38 26.89 -14.00
N ALA A 554 -40.15 27.84 -13.47
CA ALA A 554 -39.65 28.88 -12.56
C ALA A 554 -39.12 28.32 -11.22
N ASP A 555 -39.55 27.11 -10.83
CA ASP A 555 -39.01 26.37 -9.67
C ASP A 555 -37.74 25.57 -10.00
N ALA A 556 -37.14 25.72 -11.19
CA ALA A 556 -35.85 25.11 -11.51
C ALA A 556 -34.73 25.70 -10.63
N MET A 557 -34.07 24.87 -9.81
CA MET A 557 -32.88 25.27 -9.06
C MET A 557 -31.59 25.06 -9.88
N LEU A 558 -31.55 24.02 -10.71
CA LEU A 558 -30.42 23.60 -11.52
C LEU A 558 -30.92 23.06 -12.85
N VAL A 559 -30.31 23.50 -13.96
CA VAL A 559 -30.42 22.86 -15.28
C VAL A 559 -29.04 22.32 -15.66
N LEU A 560 -28.97 21.02 -15.92
CA LEU A 560 -27.79 20.39 -16.50
C LEU A 560 -27.97 20.32 -18.02
N ALA A 561 -26.95 20.72 -18.76
CA ALA A 561 -26.96 20.65 -20.21
C ALA A 561 -25.69 19.94 -20.69
N ASN A 562 -25.88 18.76 -21.30
CA ASN A 562 -24.90 18.12 -22.15
C ASN A 562 -25.21 18.47 -23.61
N VAL A 563 -24.18 18.71 -24.40
CA VAL A 563 -24.26 18.94 -25.84
C VAL A 563 -23.23 18.06 -26.54
N ILE A 564 -23.62 17.45 -27.66
CA ILE A 564 -22.71 16.77 -28.58
C ILE A 564 -22.91 17.27 -30.02
N TYR A 565 -21.81 17.64 -30.67
CA TYR A 565 -21.75 18.06 -32.07
C TYR A 565 -20.67 17.26 -32.79
N PHE A 566 -21.06 16.58 -33.86
CA PHE A 566 -20.17 15.74 -34.66
C PHE A 566 -20.18 16.16 -36.13
N LYS A 567 -18.99 16.30 -36.71
CA LYS A 567 -18.78 16.56 -38.14
C LYS A 567 -17.47 15.90 -38.59
N ALA A 568 -17.56 15.02 -39.58
CA ALA A 568 -16.42 14.30 -40.16
C ALA A 568 -16.47 14.34 -41.70
N SER A 569 -15.33 14.01 -42.33
CA SER A 569 -15.31 13.60 -43.75
C SER A 569 -15.61 12.12 -43.88
N TRP A 570 -16.31 11.69 -44.94
CA TRP A 570 -16.27 10.29 -45.37
C TRP A 570 -14.85 9.90 -45.83
N GLU A 571 -14.44 8.65 -45.57
CA GLU A 571 -13.23 8.05 -46.17
C GLU A 571 -13.39 7.94 -47.70
N HIS A 572 -14.58 7.51 -48.14
CA HIS A 572 -14.97 7.44 -49.55
C HIS A 572 -16.14 8.40 -49.78
N LYS A 573 -15.82 9.59 -50.30
CA LYS A 573 -16.76 10.69 -50.48
C LYS A 573 -17.64 10.46 -51.71
N PHE A 574 -18.95 10.49 -51.51
CA PHE A 574 -19.93 10.55 -52.60
C PHE A 574 -19.64 11.77 -53.51
N GLU A 575 -19.53 11.54 -54.81
CA GLU A 575 -19.38 12.64 -55.78
C GLU A 575 -20.71 13.38 -55.95
N GLU A 576 -20.71 14.71 -55.76
CA GLU A 576 -21.93 15.52 -55.91
C GLU A 576 -22.55 15.37 -57.31
N LYS A 577 -21.73 15.23 -58.35
CA LYS A 577 -22.15 14.99 -59.75
C LYS A 577 -22.87 13.64 -59.96
N LYS A 578 -22.76 12.70 -59.02
CA LYS A 578 -23.45 11.40 -59.03
C LYS A 578 -24.71 11.38 -58.15
N THR A 579 -25.01 12.48 -57.47
CA THR A 579 -26.27 12.63 -56.71
C THR A 579 -27.39 13.02 -57.67
N VAL A 580 -28.44 12.22 -57.73
CA VAL A 580 -29.57 12.37 -58.66
C VAL A 580 -30.89 12.07 -57.97
N GLN A 581 -32.01 12.59 -58.47
CA GLN A 581 -33.30 12.17 -57.93
C GLN A 581 -33.60 10.70 -58.25
N ARG A 582 -34.06 9.97 -57.24
CA ARG A 582 -34.62 8.61 -57.34
C ARG A 582 -35.74 8.42 -56.33
N ASP A 583 -36.59 7.44 -56.57
CA ASP A 583 -37.60 7.00 -55.60
C ASP A 583 -36.94 6.35 -54.38
N PHE A 584 -37.34 6.79 -53.19
CA PHE A 584 -37.17 6.09 -51.93
C PHE A 584 -38.47 5.36 -51.58
N LYS A 585 -38.41 4.09 -51.19
CA LYS A 585 -39.58 3.33 -50.74
C LYS A 585 -39.89 3.71 -49.29
N LEU A 586 -41.15 4.09 -49.00
CA LEU A 586 -41.63 4.24 -47.62
C LEU A 586 -42.28 2.95 -47.13
N ASN A 587 -42.98 2.26 -48.02
CA ASN A 587 -43.53 0.91 -47.83
C ASN A 587 -43.63 0.23 -49.22
N GLN A 588 -44.29 -0.94 -49.32
CA GLN A 588 -44.45 -1.64 -50.61
C GLN A 588 -45.17 -0.79 -51.68
N ASN A 589 -46.10 0.08 -51.28
CA ASN A 589 -46.99 0.81 -52.18
C ASN A 589 -46.57 2.28 -52.39
N GLU A 590 -45.94 2.90 -51.39
CA GLU A 590 -45.60 4.32 -51.38
C GLU A 590 -44.12 4.58 -51.67
N LYS A 591 -43.88 5.55 -52.57
CA LYS A 591 -42.54 6.01 -52.96
C LYS A 591 -42.47 7.53 -52.95
N LYS A 592 -41.32 8.06 -52.55
CA LYS A 592 -41.06 9.50 -52.41
C LYS A 592 -39.76 9.86 -53.14
N PRO A 593 -39.76 10.85 -54.06
CA PRO A 593 -38.54 11.24 -54.75
C PRO A 593 -37.58 11.96 -53.79
N VAL A 594 -36.33 11.49 -53.74
CA VAL A 594 -35.26 12.04 -52.88
C VAL A 594 -34.00 12.27 -53.70
N GLN A 595 -33.11 13.16 -53.23
CA GLN A 595 -31.76 13.28 -53.78
C GLN A 595 -30.92 12.08 -53.32
N MET A 596 -30.76 11.09 -54.19
CA MET A 596 -30.04 9.85 -53.91
C MET A 596 -28.57 10.02 -54.28
N MET A 597 -27.69 9.93 -53.28
CA MET A 597 -26.25 9.92 -53.47
C MET A 597 -25.82 8.51 -53.93
N TYR A 598 -24.85 8.43 -54.85
CA TYR A 598 -24.36 7.17 -55.39
C TYR A 598 -22.84 7.06 -55.30
N GLN A 599 -22.33 5.92 -54.83
CA GLN A 599 -20.95 5.51 -55.03
C GLN A 599 -20.81 3.99 -55.18
N LYS A 600 -19.65 3.55 -55.67
CA LYS A 600 -19.30 2.14 -55.84
C LYS A 600 -17.86 1.92 -55.37
N GLY A 601 -17.66 0.99 -54.44
CA GLY A 601 -16.39 0.81 -53.75
C GLY A 601 -16.31 -0.54 -53.04
N MET A 602 -15.22 -0.77 -52.31
CA MET A 602 -15.16 -1.86 -51.34
C MET A 602 -15.73 -1.35 -50.01
N PHE A 603 -16.69 -2.09 -49.45
CA PHE A 603 -17.32 -1.80 -48.17
C PHE A 603 -17.60 -3.12 -47.45
N LYS A 604 -17.53 -3.14 -46.13
CA LYS A 604 -18.01 -4.28 -45.35
C LYS A 604 -19.53 -4.36 -45.46
N LEU A 605 -20.02 -5.51 -45.88
CA LEU A 605 -21.44 -5.83 -46.01
C LEU A 605 -21.72 -7.16 -45.30
N GLY A 606 -22.68 -7.13 -44.38
CA GLY A 606 -23.28 -8.30 -43.76
C GLY A 606 -24.72 -8.52 -44.22
N TYR A 607 -25.21 -9.74 -43.99
CA TYR A 607 -26.58 -10.14 -44.28
C TYR A 607 -27.16 -10.88 -43.07
N VAL A 608 -28.39 -10.54 -42.69
CA VAL A 608 -29.13 -11.22 -41.61
C VAL A 608 -30.22 -12.07 -42.26
N GLU A 609 -29.91 -13.33 -42.54
CA GLU A 609 -30.75 -14.23 -43.34
C GLU A 609 -32.17 -14.37 -42.77
N GLU A 610 -32.30 -14.40 -41.44
CA GLU A 610 -33.56 -14.52 -40.69
C GLU A 610 -34.57 -13.38 -40.97
N MET A 611 -34.10 -12.23 -41.48
CA MET A 611 -34.91 -11.05 -41.79
C MET A 611 -34.71 -10.54 -43.24
N GLY A 612 -33.91 -11.24 -44.05
CA GLY A 612 -33.48 -10.76 -45.37
C GLY A 612 -32.76 -9.40 -45.35
N ALA A 613 -32.29 -8.94 -44.19
CA ALA A 613 -31.77 -7.59 -44.01
C ALA A 613 -30.28 -7.49 -44.38
N GLN A 614 -29.85 -6.29 -44.80
CA GLN A 614 -28.46 -5.98 -45.12
C GLN A 614 -27.87 -5.03 -44.07
N VAL A 615 -26.59 -5.21 -43.74
CA VAL A 615 -25.86 -4.35 -42.79
C VAL A 615 -24.62 -3.80 -43.49
N LEU A 616 -24.49 -2.48 -43.57
CA LEU A 616 -23.43 -1.80 -44.31
C LEU A 616 -22.62 -0.89 -43.39
N GLU A 617 -21.29 -1.01 -43.42
CA GLU A 617 -20.38 -0.06 -42.74
C GLU A 617 -19.84 0.98 -43.72
N LEU A 618 -20.08 2.27 -43.43
CA LEU A 618 -19.53 3.41 -44.15
C LEU A 618 -18.50 4.15 -43.27
N PRO A 619 -17.18 3.95 -43.47
CA PRO A 619 -16.15 4.60 -42.64
C PRO A 619 -16.01 6.11 -42.92
N TYR A 620 -15.77 6.86 -41.85
CA TYR A 620 -15.26 8.22 -41.92
C TYR A 620 -13.75 8.23 -42.15
N ALA A 621 -13.22 9.36 -42.62
CA ALA A 621 -11.80 9.55 -42.91
C ALA A 621 -10.95 9.26 -41.66
N GLN A 622 -9.82 8.58 -41.84
CA GLN A 622 -8.97 7.98 -40.77
C GLN A 622 -9.54 6.69 -40.13
N LYS A 623 -10.77 6.27 -40.49
CA LYS A 623 -11.40 4.98 -40.14
C LYS A 623 -11.59 4.68 -38.64
N SER A 624 -11.38 5.67 -37.76
CA SER A 624 -11.60 5.54 -36.30
C SER A 624 -13.07 5.56 -35.89
N LEU A 625 -13.96 5.98 -36.80
CA LEU A 625 -15.41 5.96 -36.66
C LEU A 625 -16.05 5.60 -38.00
N SER A 626 -17.24 5.01 -37.95
CA SER A 626 -18.06 4.67 -39.13
C SER A 626 -19.55 4.87 -38.86
N MET A 627 -20.35 4.88 -39.93
CA MET A 627 -21.81 4.79 -39.88
C MET A 627 -22.23 3.36 -40.24
N ILE A 628 -22.90 2.68 -39.32
CA ILE A 628 -23.59 1.41 -39.60
C ILE A 628 -25.00 1.73 -40.10
N ILE A 629 -25.41 1.05 -41.18
CA ILE A 629 -26.74 1.16 -41.76
C ILE A 629 -27.37 -0.24 -41.79
N LEU A 630 -28.48 -0.41 -41.08
CA LEU A 630 -29.35 -1.57 -41.19
C LEU A 630 -30.45 -1.27 -42.23
N LEU A 631 -30.49 -2.05 -43.30
CA LEU A 631 -31.45 -1.92 -44.39
C LEU A 631 -32.33 -3.18 -44.43
N PRO A 632 -33.65 -3.09 -44.15
CA PRO A 632 -34.53 -4.25 -44.23
C PRO A 632 -34.68 -4.77 -45.67
N GLY A 633 -34.97 -6.06 -45.78
CA GLY A 633 -35.23 -6.73 -47.06
C GLY A 633 -36.56 -6.33 -47.70
N ASP A 634 -36.68 -6.58 -49.01
CA ASP A 634 -37.94 -6.49 -49.74
C ASP A 634 -38.85 -7.69 -49.37
N MET A 635 -39.61 -7.55 -48.28
CA MET A 635 -40.56 -8.56 -47.81
C MET A 635 -41.68 -8.81 -48.85
N ALA A 636 -42.09 -10.08 -49.01
CA ALA A 636 -42.98 -10.52 -50.08
C ALA A 636 -44.48 -10.41 -49.77
N ASP A 637 -44.81 -10.23 -48.48
CA ASP A 637 -46.08 -10.68 -47.87
C ASP A 637 -46.70 -9.65 -46.90
N GLY A 638 -46.24 -8.39 -46.95
CA GLY A 638 -47.07 -7.19 -46.75
C GLY A 638 -47.80 -7.02 -45.41
N SER A 639 -47.35 -7.68 -44.34
CA SER A 639 -48.09 -7.83 -43.07
C SER A 639 -47.43 -7.15 -41.86
N THR A 640 -46.17 -6.72 -41.98
CA THR A 640 -45.44 -5.77 -41.12
C THR A 640 -44.47 -5.00 -42.02
N SER A 641 -44.02 -3.80 -41.65
CA SER A 641 -42.89 -3.18 -42.35
C SER A 641 -41.59 -3.92 -41.99
N GLY A 642 -40.66 -4.04 -42.94
CA GLY A 642 -39.38 -4.70 -42.67
C GLY A 642 -38.55 -4.02 -41.57
N LEU A 643 -38.83 -2.75 -41.25
CA LEU A 643 -38.22 -2.03 -40.15
C LEU A 643 -38.74 -2.55 -38.79
N GLU A 644 -40.05 -2.79 -38.64
CA GLU A 644 -40.63 -3.37 -37.41
C GLU A 644 -39.99 -4.73 -37.05
N GLN A 645 -39.63 -5.54 -38.05
CA GLN A 645 -38.96 -6.83 -37.82
C GLN A 645 -37.54 -6.64 -37.25
N ILE A 646 -36.79 -5.66 -37.76
CA ILE A 646 -35.46 -5.29 -37.24
C ILE A 646 -35.59 -4.69 -35.83
N GLU A 647 -36.58 -3.83 -35.58
CA GLU A 647 -36.78 -3.17 -34.30
C GLU A 647 -37.24 -4.14 -33.20
N SER A 648 -38.18 -5.03 -33.51
CA SER A 648 -38.68 -6.04 -32.56
C SER A 648 -37.65 -7.12 -32.20
N THR A 649 -36.58 -7.26 -32.99
CA THR A 649 -35.43 -8.15 -32.72
C THR A 649 -34.18 -7.41 -32.23
N MET A 650 -34.24 -6.08 -32.06
CA MET A 650 -33.07 -5.25 -31.72
C MET A 650 -32.65 -5.42 -30.25
N THR A 651 -31.64 -6.26 -30.00
CA THR A 651 -30.96 -6.42 -28.71
C THR A 651 -29.50 -5.98 -28.78
N TYR A 652 -28.83 -5.84 -27.63
CA TYR A 652 -27.39 -5.57 -27.58
C TYR A 652 -26.59 -6.68 -28.29
N GLU A 653 -26.90 -7.93 -27.96
CA GLU A 653 -26.29 -9.12 -28.55
C GLU A 653 -26.45 -9.14 -30.07
N ASN A 654 -27.68 -8.92 -30.57
CA ASN A 654 -27.97 -8.96 -32.00
C ASN A 654 -27.29 -7.81 -32.75
N LEU A 655 -27.34 -6.58 -32.24
CA LEU A 655 -26.68 -5.44 -32.87
C LEU A 655 -25.15 -5.63 -32.98
N MET A 656 -24.52 -6.16 -31.92
CA MET A 656 -23.08 -6.42 -31.91
C MET A 656 -22.70 -7.63 -32.79
N LEU A 657 -23.56 -8.66 -32.88
CA LEU A 657 -23.39 -9.80 -33.78
C LEU A 657 -23.46 -9.36 -35.25
N TRP A 658 -24.52 -8.62 -35.62
CA TRP A 658 -24.75 -8.15 -36.99
C TRP A 658 -23.69 -7.15 -37.48
N ALA A 659 -23.11 -6.36 -36.57
CA ALA A 659 -22.01 -5.43 -36.86
C ALA A 659 -20.60 -6.05 -36.72
N SER A 660 -20.49 -7.35 -36.40
CA SER A 660 -19.21 -8.02 -36.18
C SER A 660 -18.40 -8.24 -37.46
N SER A 661 -17.08 -8.32 -37.33
CA SER A 661 -16.17 -8.69 -38.43
C SER A 661 -16.33 -10.14 -38.92
N GLU A 662 -17.07 -10.98 -38.19
CA GLU A 662 -17.41 -12.34 -38.60
C GLU A 662 -18.62 -12.37 -39.54
N HIS A 663 -19.57 -11.44 -39.35
CA HIS A 663 -20.81 -11.37 -40.12
C HIS A 663 -20.76 -10.32 -41.25
N MET A 664 -19.78 -9.42 -41.25
CA MET A 664 -19.59 -8.40 -42.29
C MET A 664 -18.31 -8.63 -43.12
N SER A 665 -18.48 -8.88 -44.42
CA SER A 665 -17.37 -9.17 -45.36
C SER A 665 -17.05 -7.98 -46.27
N GLU A 666 -15.76 -7.69 -46.53
CA GLU A 666 -15.37 -6.59 -47.42
C GLU A 666 -15.69 -6.95 -48.89
N THR A 667 -16.79 -6.39 -49.41
CA THR A 667 -17.40 -6.73 -50.69
C THR A 667 -17.48 -5.48 -51.59
N ARG A 668 -17.53 -5.67 -52.91
CA ARG A 668 -17.75 -4.56 -53.86
C ARG A 668 -19.24 -4.17 -53.90
N VAL A 669 -19.62 -3.14 -53.16
CA VAL A 669 -21.02 -2.68 -53.03
C VAL A 669 -21.30 -1.46 -53.92
N GLU A 670 -22.52 -1.38 -54.44
CA GLU A 670 -23.10 -0.14 -54.98
C GLU A 670 -23.99 0.51 -53.92
N VAL A 671 -23.53 1.63 -53.37
CA VAL A 671 -24.19 2.31 -52.25
C VAL A 671 -25.08 3.42 -52.80
N TYR A 672 -26.38 3.30 -52.53
CA TYR A 672 -27.42 4.29 -52.81
C TYR A 672 -27.95 4.82 -51.48
N LEU A 673 -27.64 6.09 -51.16
CA LEU A 673 -27.97 6.69 -49.86
C LEU A 673 -28.71 8.01 -50.06
N PRO A 674 -29.93 8.21 -49.49
CA PRO A 674 -30.61 9.49 -49.58
C PRO A 674 -29.82 10.60 -48.86
N ARG A 675 -29.80 11.80 -49.43
CA ARG A 675 -29.29 13.01 -48.76
C ARG A 675 -30.37 13.52 -47.79
N PHE A 676 -30.31 13.08 -46.54
CA PHE A 676 -31.29 13.41 -45.50
C PHE A 676 -30.84 14.52 -44.53
N LYS A 677 -31.80 15.03 -43.75
CA LYS A 677 -31.61 15.83 -42.53
C LYS A 677 -32.67 15.33 -41.55
N LEU A 678 -32.26 14.92 -40.34
CA LEU A 678 -33.16 14.49 -39.28
C LEU A 678 -33.04 15.48 -38.10
N GLU A 679 -34.18 15.82 -37.50
CA GLU A 679 -34.29 16.64 -36.30
C GLU A 679 -35.44 16.07 -35.46
N GLY A 680 -35.24 15.98 -34.16
CA GLY A 680 -36.24 15.49 -33.21
C GLY A 680 -36.01 16.13 -31.85
N THR A 681 -37.11 16.42 -31.15
CA THR A 681 -37.09 16.99 -29.79
C THR A 681 -37.97 16.11 -28.93
N PHE A 682 -37.41 15.62 -27.82
CA PHE A 682 -38.09 14.73 -26.89
C PHE A 682 -38.04 15.38 -25.51
N ASP A 683 -39.17 15.39 -24.80
CA ASP A 683 -39.10 15.37 -23.34
C ASP A 683 -38.54 13.99 -22.93
N LEU A 684 -37.96 13.91 -21.73
CA LEU A 684 -37.48 12.67 -21.13
C LEU A 684 -38.11 12.44 -19.74
N ASN A 685 -38.92 13.37 -19.23
CA ASN A 685 -39.50 13.29 -17.90
C ASN A 685 -40.56 12.17 -17.78
N GLU A 686 -41.43 12.01 -18.78
CA GLU A 686 -42.44 10.93 -18.80
C GLU A 686 -41.79 9.58 -19.17
N GLU A 687 -40.81 9.61 -20.07
CA GLU A 687 -40.02 8.47 -20.54
C GLU A 687 -39.18 7.86 -19.41
N ALA A 688 -38.54 8.69 -18.58
CA ALA A 688 -37.81 8.28 -17.38
C ALA A 688 -38.74 7.79 -16.26
N ARG A 689 -39.94 8.39 -16.11
CA ARG A 689 -41.01 7.84 -15.26
C ARG A 689 -41.45 6.45 -15.75
N LEU A 690 -41.45 6.21 -17.06
CA LEU A 690 -41.76 4.90 -17.65
C LEU A 690 -40.57 3.91 -17.65
N LEU A 691 -39.32 4.37 -17.56
CA LEU A 691 -38.15 3.53 -17.26
C LEU A 691 -38.13 3.04 -15.80
N SER A 692 -38.59 3.86 -14.86
CA SER A 692 -38.62 3.53 -13.44
C SER A 692 -39.88 2.79 -12.97
N SER A 693 -41.05 3.01 -13.60
CA SER A 693 -42.35 2.54 -13.08
C SER A 693 -42.74 1.08 -13.36
N GLN A 694 -41.93 0.29 -14.07
CA GLN A 694 -42.21 -1.15 -14.28
C GLN A 694 -42.25 -1.97 -12.98
N PHE A 695 -41.72 -1.46 -11.86
CA PHE A 695 -41.66 -2.14 -10.57
C PHE A 695 -42.56 -1.50 -9.51
N ARG A 696 -43.88 -1.74 -9.59
CA ARG A 696 -44.78 -1.52 -8.45
C ARG A 696 -44.51 -2.55 -7.36
N PHE A 697 -44.03 -2.10 -6.19
CA PHE A 697 -44.04 -2.91 -4.97
C PHE A 697 -45.47 -3.35 -4.62
N LYS A 698 -45.72 -4.66 -4.50
CA LYS A 698 -47.01 -5.20 -4.04
C LYS A 698 -47.15 -5.02 -2.54
N THR A 699 -47.87 -3.99 -2.11
CA THR A 699 -48.28 -3.80 -0.71
C THR A 699 -49.66 -4.41 -0.43
N ARG A 700 -49.73 -5.46 0.40
CA ARG A 700 -50.85 -5.83 1.30
C ARG A 700 -50.41 -7.02 2.19
N GLN A 701 -50.49 -6.89 3.52
CA GLN A 701 -51.58 -7.38 4.40
C GLN A 701 -51.72 -8.92 4.40
N ASP A 702 -51.71 -9.66 5.53
CA ASP A 702 -51.48 -9.40 6.97
C ASP A 702 -50.83 -10.70 7.57
N THR A 703 -50.31 -10.86 8.79
CA THR A 703 -50.62 -10.31 10.14
C THR A 703 -49.38 -10.20 11.06
N THR A 704 -49.54 -9.46 12.17
CA THR A 704 -48.60 -9.25 13.30
C THR A 704 -48.62 -10.42 14.32
N LEU A 705 -47.84 -10.53 15.42
CA LEU A 705 -47.18 -9.53 16.30
C LEU A 705 -45.80 -9.98 16.88
N HIS A 706 -44.96 -8.98 17.16
CA HIS A 706 -43.97 -8.86 18.25
C HIS A 706 -42.90 -9.96 18.49
N GLN A 707 -41.65 -9.62 18.11
CA GLN A 707 -40.74 -9.00 19.10
C GLN A 707 -39.83 -7.95 18.42
N ARG A 708 -39.40 -6.93 19.17
CA ARG A 708 -38.59 -5.82 18.65
C ARG A 708 -37.10 -6.18 18.65
N ARG A 709 -36.41 -5.94 17.53
CA ARG A 709 -34.99 -5.53 17.53
C ARG A 709 -34.88 -4.15 16.89
N SER A 710 -34.16 -3.24 17.55
CA SER A 710 -33.88 -1.91 17.03
C SER A 710 -32.71 -1.99 16.06
N CYS A 711 -32.90 -1.56 14.82
CA CYS A 711 -31.80 -1.28 13.89
C CYS A 711 -31.58 0.23 13.86
N GLN A 712 -30.66 0.74 14.68
CA GLN A 712 -30.24 2.14 14.65
C GLN A 712 -28.94 2.28 13.87
N SER A 713 -29.09 2.74 12.62
CA SER A 713 -28.19 3.69 11.94
C SER A 713 -26.68 3.57 12.26
N GLN A 714 -25.97 2.74 11.49
CA GLN A 714 -24.60 3.10 11.12
C GLN A 714 -24.67 4.19 10.05
N ILE A 715 -23.88 5.25 10.21
CA ILE A 715 -23.83 6.41 9.31
C ILE A 715 -22.39 6.62 8.90
N PHE A 716 -22.13 6.62 7.59
CA PHE A 716 -20.84 6.96 7.00
C PHE A 716 -20.87 8.45 6.55
N PRO A 717 -20.35 9.40 7.34
CA PRO A 717 -20.27 10.81 6.95
C PRO A 717 -19.17 11.06 5.90
N GLY A 718 -19.56 11.31 4.65
CA GLY A 718 -18.61 11.59 3.57
C GLY A 718 -17.83 12.90 3.74
N GLU A 719 -16.55 12.87 3.40
CA GLU A 719 -15.62 14.01 3.36
C GLU A 719 -16.04 15.06 2.32
N GLY A 720 -15.57 16.31 2.46
CA GLY A 720 -15.72 17.30 1.39
C GLY A 720 -15.41 18.76 1.69
N LEU A 721 -14.15 19.12 1.99
CA LEU A 721 -13.56 20.39 1.50
C LEU A 721 -12.02 20.40 1.66
N GLY A 722 -11.35 21.15 0.78
CA GLY A 722 -9.89 21.29 0.76
C GLY A 722 -9.20 20.23 -0.10
N ARG A 723 -8.04 20.57 -0.68
CA ARG A 723 -7.18 19.62 -1.39
C ARG A 723 -6.34 18.85 -0.36
N ALA A 724 -7.03 18.05 0.44
CA ALA A 724 -6.38 17.10 1.32
C ALA A 724 -5.57 16.13 0.47
N THR A 725 -4.25 16.25 0.59
CA THR A 725 -3.35 15.12 0.46
C THR A 725 -3.93 13.93 1.21
N MET A 726 -3.89 12.72 0.63
CA MET A 726 -4.26 11.51 1.37
C MET A 726 -3.63 11.55 2.77
N GLY A 727 -4.48 11.44 3.80
CA GLY A 727 -4.22 11.72 5.22
C GLY A 727 -3.21 10.80 5.91
N SER A 728 -2.17 10.37 5.21
CA SER A 728 -0.99 9.78 5.79
C SER A 728 -0.31 10.77 6.72
N LEU A 729 0.19 10.28 7.86
CA LEU A 729 1.07 11.04 8.75
C LEU A 729 2.24 11.72 8.00
N SER A 730 2.73 11.13 6.91
CA SER A 730 3.78 11.73 6.06
C SER A 730 3.37 13.05 5.41
N ALA A 731 2.11 13.19 5.00
CA ALA A 731 1.62 14.40 4.35
C ALA A 731 1.46 15.53 5.37
N ALA A 732 0.81 15.25 6.51
CA ALA A 732 0.66 16.19 7.62
C ALA A 732 2.02 16.68 8.16
N ASN A 733 2.94 15.75 8.44
CA ASN A 733 4.33 16.04 8.86
C ASN A 733 5.08 16.91 7.82
N THR A 734 4.89 16.66 6.52
CA THR A 734 5.53 17.47 5.46
C THR A 734 4.92 18.87 5.34
N LYS A 735 3.59 19.01 5.47
CA LYS A 735 2.91 20.32 5.51
C LYS A 735 3.37 21.14 6.72
N PHE A 736 3.31 20.55 7.92
CA PHE A 736 3.83 21.15 9.15
C PHE A 736 5.30 21.55 9.03
N CYS A 737 6.16 20.68 8.48
CA CYS A 737 7.57 20.98 8.22
C CYS A 737 7.76 22.27 7.42
N LEU A 738 7.00 22.44 6.35
CA LEU A 738 7.13 23.61 5.48
C LEU A 738 6.56 24.88 6.12
N ASP A 739 5.45 24.79 6.85
CA ASP A 739 4.88 25.96 7.52
C ASP A 739 5.75 26.40 8.71
N PHE A 740 6.24 25.46 9.52
CA PHE A 740 7.20 25.72 10.60
C PHE A 740 8.52 26.33 10.07
N PHE A 741 9.04 25.84 8.94
CA PHE A 741 10.20 26.44 8.26
C PHE A 741 9.92 27.86 7.75
N LYS A 742 8.74 28.12 7.17
CA LYS A 742 8.33 29.46 6.69
C LYS A 742 8.27 30.50 7.79
N GLU A 743 7.97 30.10 9.03
CA GLU A 743 8.03 30.98 10.20
C GLU A 743 9.45 31.11 10.74
N LEU A 744 10.20 30.01 10.91
CA LEU A 744 11.59 30.03 11.40
C LEU A 744 12.50 30.97 10.60
N ARG A 745 12.41 30.95 9.26
CA ARG A 745 13.22 31.81 8.38
C ARG A 745 12.95 33.31 8.53
N LYS A 746 11.83 33.72 9.15
CA LYS A 746 11.54 35.13 9.47
C LYS A 746 12.38 35.61 10.66
N VAL A 747 12.71 34.70 11.57
CA VAL A 747 13.52 34.96 12.77
C VAL A 747 15.00 34.74 12.44
N LYS A 748 15.35 33.56 11.93
CA LYS A 748 16.71 33.18 11.51
C LYS A 748 16.92 33.48 10.03
N ARG A 749 17.45 34.67 9.71
CA ARG A 749 17.76 35.08 8.33
C ARG A 749 19.26 34.90 8.03
N ASN A 750 19.57 34.20 6.94
CA ASN A 750 20.93 33.86 6.49
C ASN A 750 21.76 32.98 7.48
N GLU A 751 21.15 32.49 8.56
CA GLU A 751 21.71 31.52 9.50
C GLU A 751 21.45 30.08 9.05
N ASN A 752 22.16 29.11 9.64
CA ASN A 752 21.75 27.71 9.52
C ASN A 752 20.38 27.49 10.18
N ILE A 753 19.62 26.53 9.66
CA ILE A 753 18.39 26.05 10.29
C ILE A 753 18.45 24.52 10.27
N PHE A 754 18.16 23.88 11.40
CA PHE A 754 18.03 22.43 11.48
C PHE A 754 16.98 22.08 12.54
N PHE A 755 16.06 21.18 12.19
CA PHE A 755 15.04 20.68 13.10
C PHE A 755 14.47 19.34 12.61
N SER A 756 13.76 18.64 13.50
CA SER A 756 12.98 17.45 13.14
C SER A 756 11.49 17.77 13.15
N PRO A 757 10.83 17.88 11.98
CA PRO A 757 9.39 18.11 11.93
C PRO A 757 8.63 16.93 12.55
N LEU A 758 9.08 15.68 12.33
CA LEU A 758 8.44 14.49 12.89
C LEU A 758 8.51 14.48 14.42
N SER A 759 9.67 14.84 14.99
CA SER A 759 9.88 14.84 16.44
C SER A 759 9.01 15.90 17.12
N ILE A 760 8.98 17.12 16.57
CA ILE A 760 8.13 18.21 17.07
C ILE A 760 6.65 17.84 16.92
N SER A 761 6.24 17.26 15.78
CA SER A 761 4.86 16.84 15.55
C SER A 761 4.41 15.78 16.55
N ALA A 762 5.24 14.75 16.79
CA ALA A 762 4.97 13.72 17.78
C ALA A 762 4.89 14.30 19.20
N ALA A 763 5.83 15.17 19.56
CA ALA A 763 5.90 15.82 20.86
C ALA A 763 4.69 16.73 21.15
N LEU A 764 4.16 17.43 20.14
CA LEU A 764 2.94 18.23 20.26
C LEU A 764 1.67 17.36 20.19
N SER A 765 1.69 16.23 19.48
CA SER A 765 0.57 15.28 19.47
C SER A 765 0.39 14.57 20.81
N MET A 766 1.47 14.32 21.56
CA MET A 766 1.40 13.92 22.97
C MET A 766 0.65 14.94 23.83
N VAL A 767 0.79 16.23 23.55
CA VAL A 767 0.10 17.31 24.29
C VAL A 767 -1.36 17.41 23.87
N GLN A 768 -1.65 17.37 22.56
CA GLN A 768 -3.03 17.41 22.04
C GLN A 768 -3.86 16.20 22.49
N LEU A 769 -3.26 15.02 22.71
CA LEU A 769 -3.91 13.84 23.31
C LEU A 769 -4.56 14.11 24.69
N GLY A 770 -4.13 15.16 25.40
CA GLY A 770 -4.74 15.61 26.66
C GLY A 770 -5.46 16.97 26.57
N ALA A 771 -5.55 17.56 25.38
CA ALA A 771 -6.21 18.83 25.14
C ALA A 771 -7.73 18.69 24.97
N GLY A 772 -8.46 19.78 25.19
CA GLY A 772 -9.89 19.89 24.91
C GLY A 772 -10.25 21.20 24.19
N GLY A 773 -11.53 21.33 23.83
CA GLY A 773 -12.11 22.55 23.24
C GLY A 773 -11.29 23.17 22.09
N ASN A 774 -11.23 24.50 22.07
CA ASN A 774 -10.45 25.26 21.08
C ASN A 774 -8.94 24.96 21.17
N THR A 775 -8.42 24.54 22.32
CA THR A 775 -7.01 24.16 22.47
C THR A 775 -6.68 22.94 21.61
N ALA A 776 -7.54 21.91 21.60
CA ALA A 776 -7.37 20.75 20.71
C ALA A 776 -7.51 21.12 19.23
N GLU A 777 -8.55 21.88 18.87
CA GLU A 777 -8.82 22.28 17.47
C GLU A 777 -7.69 23.13 16.87
N GLU A 778 -7.10 24.06 17.64
CA GLU A 778 -5.93 24.84 17.22
C GLU A 778 -4.70 23.96 16.99
N MET A 779 -4.47 22.95 17.86
CA MET A 779 -3.33 22.04 17.74
C MET A 779 -3.46 21.08 16.55
N GLU A 780 -4.63 20.46 16.36
CA GLU A 780 -4.90 19.57 15.22
C GLU A 780 -4.75 20.29 13.88
N LYS A 781 -5.16 21.56 13.82
CA LYS A 781 -5.04 22.40 12.63
C LYS A 781 -3.59 22.77 12.32
N VAL A 782 -2.82 23.21 13.31
CA VAL A 782 -1.40 23.59 13.10
C VAL A 782 -0.54 22.39 12.73
N LEU A 783 -0.84 21.21 13.28
CA LEU A 783 -0.14 19.96 12.98
C LEU A 783 -0.64 19.28 11.68
N HIS A 784 -1.65 19.83 11.00
CA HIS A 784 -2.35 19.23 9.86
C HIS A 784 -2.95 17.84 10.17
N ILE A 785 -3.17 17.50 11.44
CA ILE A 785 -3.68 16.21 11.91
C ILE A 785 -5.19 16.04 11.66
N HIS A 786 -5.94 17.13 11.54
CA HIS A 786 -7.35 17.07 11.13
C HIS A 786 -7.54 16.37 9.76
N GLU A 787 -6.58 16.47 8.83
CA GLU A 787 -6.61 15.74 7.55
C GLU A 787 -6.32 14.24 7.69
N VAL A 788 -5.74 13.80 8.82
CA VAL A 788 -5.51 12.39 9.17
C VAL A 788 -6.76 11.83 9.82
N LEU A 789 -7.30 12.53 10.81
CA LEU A 789 -8.45 12.09 11.61
C LEU A 789 -9.76 11.99 10.79
N SER A 790 -9.94 12.81 9.75
CA SER A 790 -11.10 12.72 8.85
C SER A 790 -11.24 11.35 8.17
N THR A 791 -10.12 10.65 7.97
CA THR A 791 -10.09 9.30 7.36
C THR A 791 -10.43 8.17 8.33
N ALA A 792 -10.34 8.41 9.65
CA ALA A 792 -10.61 7.41 10.69
C ALA A 792 -12.07 7.46 11.17
N SER A 793 -12.67 8.64 11.28
CA SER A 793 -13.97 8.84 11.95
C SER A 793 -15.20 8.76 11.03
N LEU A 794 -15.39 7.62 10.36
CA LEU A 794 -16.68 7.25 9.75
C LEU A 794 -17.67 6.67 10.78
N GLY A 795 -17.70 7.28 11.98
CA GLY A 795 -18.55 6.91 13.11
C GLY A 795 -18.39 7.86 14.29
N THR A 796 -19.52 8.39 14.80
CA THR A 796 -19.67 9.13 16.09
C THR A 796 -18.63 10.17 16.49
N LYS A 797 -19.03 11.46 16.51
CA LYS A 797 -18.40 12.46 17.40
C LYS A 797 -18.59 12.03 18.86
N SER A 798 -17.56 11.42 19.47
CA SER A 798 -17.62 10.87 20.82
C SER A 798 -17.09 11.86 21.86
N THR A 799 -17.99 12.57 22.53
CA THR A 799 -17.64 13.44 23.68
C THR A 799 -17.46 12.63 24.96
N SER A 800 -16.44 11.77 25.04
CA SER A 800 -15.89 11.23 26.31
C SER A 800 -14.54 10.54 26.10
N GLY A 801 -13.58 10.80 26.98
CA GLY A 801 -12.21 10.31 26.84
C GLY A 801 -12.05 8.79 26.98
N LYS A 802 -11.79 8.11 25.87
CA LYS A 802 -11.16 6.79 25.79
C LYS A 802 -10.06 6.83 24.73
N CYS A 803 -9.07 5.95 24.85
CA CYS A 803 -7.92 5.90 23.95
C CYS A 803 -8.37 5.64 22.49
N GLU A 804 -7.61 6.14 21.50
CA GLU A 804 -7.94 6.10 20.07
C GLU A 804 -8.31 4.69 19.55
N GLU A 805 -9.17 4.68 18.53
CA GLU A 805 -9.39 3.51 17.68
C GLU A 805 -8.20 3.28 16.74
N ALA A 806 -7.95 2.02 16.35
CA ALA A 806 -6.82 1.65 15.51
C ALA A 806 -6.94 2.29 14.10
N GLY A 807 -5.91 3.05 13.68
CA GLY A 807 -5.89 3.86 12.46
C GLY A 807 -5.84 5.36 12.73
N GLY A 808 -6.19 5.79 13.95
CA GLY A 808 -6.07 7.17 14.42
C GLY A 808 -4.65 7.72 14.38
N ALA A 809 -4.51 9.05 14.48
CA ALA A 809 -3.26 9.75 14.21
C ALA A 809 -2.13 9.36 15.20
N HIS A 810 -2.47 9.11 16.47
CA HIS A 810 -1.49 8.67 17.46
C HIS A 810 -1.08 7.21 17.25
N SER A 811 -1.96 6.36 16.71
CA SER A 811 -1.59 5.00 16.30
C SER A 811 -0.60 4.99 15.12
N GLN A 812 -0.75 5.91 14.15
CA GLN A 812 0.23 6.07 13.06
C GLN A 812 1.59 6.59 13.58
N PHE A 813 1.60 7.47 14.59
CA PHE A 813 2.83 7.83 15.31
C PHE A 813 3.43 6.63 16.04
N GLN A 814 2.61 5.81 16.72
CA GLN A 814 3.08 4.61 17.42
C GLN A 814 3.78 3.63 16.48
N GLU A 815 3.18 3.32 15.33
CA GLU A 815 3.77 2.45 14.31
C GLU A 815 5.09 3.02 13.77
N LEU A 816 5.10 4.30 13.38
CA LEU A 816 6.28 4.95 12.82
C LEU A 816 7.43 5.05 13.83
N LEU A 817 7.17 5.46 15.07
CA LEU A 817 8.17 5.51 16.14
C LEU A 817 8.67 4.11 16.52
N SER A 818 7.79 3.10 16.51
CA SER A 818 8.16 1.70 16.79
C SER A 818 8.89 1.01 15.64
N ALA A 819 8.80 1.53 14.41
CA ALA A 819 9.64 1.13 13.28
C ALA A 819 11.02 1.78 13.39
N LEU A 820 11.07 3.11 13.55
CA LEU A 820 12.32 3.88 13.68
C LEU A 820 13.16 3.45 14.90
N GLY A 821 12.52 3.11 16.01
CA GLY A 821 13.17 2.59 17.22
C GLY A 821 13.73 1.15 17.11
N LYS A 822 13.50 0.46 15.99
CA LYS A 822 14.07 -0.88 15.69
C LYS A 822 15.25 -0.82 14.72
N ALA A 823 15.63 0.37 14.23
CA ALA A 823 16.75 0.52 13.30
C ALA A 823 18.06 -0.04 13.89
N GLY A 824 18.78 -0.81 13.08
CA GLY A 824 19.92 -1.61 13.52
C GLY A 824 21.19 -0.81 13.85
N ALA A 825 22.23 -1.49 14.31
CA ALA A 825 23.49 -0.89 14.79
C ALA A 825 24.26 -0.04 13.76
N THR A 826 23.86 -0.02 12.49
CA THR A 826 24.41 0.84 11.42
C THR A 826 23.72 2.20 11.30
N CYS A 827 22.53 2.37 11.89
CA CYS A 827 21.73 3.59 11.82
C CYS A 827 20.83 3.74 13.05
N SER A 828 21.19 4.62 13.98
CA SER A 828 20.48 4.87 15.23
C SER A 828 19.80 6.24 15.21
N LEU A 829 18.47 6.25 15.37
CA LEU A 829 17.68 7.45 15.63
C LEU A 829 17.27 7.47 17.11
N SER A 830 17.62 8.53 17.84
CA SER A 830 17.27 8.69 19.25
C SER A 830 16.35 9.89 19.44
N ILE A 831 15.06 9.61 19.62
CA ILE A 831 14.01 10.61 19.91
C ILE A 831 13.79 10.64 21.43
N ALA A 832 13.96 11.81 22.05
CA ALA A 832 13.80 12.03 23.47
C ALA A 832 12.66 13.03 23.72
N ASN A 833 11.45 12.49 23.86
CA ASN A 833 10.24 13.24 24.17
C ASN A 833 9.87 13.08 25.65
N ARG A 834 9.65 14.18 26.36
CA ARG A 834 9.14 14.18 27.74
C ARG A 834 8.31 15.42 28.02
N LEU A 835 7.27 15.25 28.83
CA LEU A 835 6.57 16.34 29.49
C LEU A 835 7.03 16.41 30.94
N PHE A 836 7.28 17.61 31.43
CA PHE A 836 7.54 17.89 32.84
C PHE A 836 6.41 18.77 33.36
N GLY A 837 5.64 18.25 34.31
CA GLY A 837 4.48 18.93 34.89
C GLY A 837 4.71 19.31 36.35
N GLU A 838 4.12 20.41 36.81
CA GLU A 838 4.20 20.83 38.19
C GLU A 838 3.57 19.79 39.15
N VAL A 839 4.29 19.47 40.23
CA VAL A 839 3.96 18.36 41.15
C VAL A 839 2.66 18.57 41.93
N THR A 840 2.13 19.79 42.00
CA THR A 840 0.80 20.03 42.58
C THR A 840 -0.34 19.41 41.78
N PHE A 841 -0.19 19.25 40.46
CA PHE A 841 -1.28 18.79 39.58
C PHE A 841 -1.43 17.27 39.59
N GLN A 842 -2.65 16.79 39.78
CA GLN A 842 -2.97 15.37 39.66
C GLN A 842 -3.17 14.97 38.19
N PHE A 843 -2.17 14.33 37.59
CA PHE A 843 -2.21 13.84 36.22
C PHE A 843 -3.06 12.56 36.08
N LEU A 844 -3.84 12.46 35.01
CA LEU A 844 -4.74 11.32 34.76
C LEU A 844 -3.96 10.08 34.31
N GLN A 845 -4.08 8.97 35.06
CA GLN A 845 -3.38 7.71 34.75
C GLN A 845 -3.63 7.22 33.31
N GLN A 846 -4.85 7.39 32.79
CA GLN A 846 -5.21 7.06 31.41
C GLN A 846 -4.35 7.83 30.37
N TYR A 847 -3.98 9.07 30.65
CA TYR A 847 -3.10 9.88 29.80
C TYR A 847 -1.64 9.41 29.90
N LEU A 848 -1.18 9.07 31.11
CA LEU A 848 0.16 8.50 31.36
C LEU A 848 0.34 7.14 30.66
N ASP A 849 -0.65 6.27 30.75
CA ASP A 849 -0.65 4.97 30.07
C ASP A 849 -0.68 5.13 28.55
N SER A 850 -1.48 6.07 28.03
CA SER A 850 -1.62 6.31 26.58
C SER A 850 -0.35 6.92 25.98
N THR A 851 0.25 7.93 26.61
CA THR A 851 1.51 8.54 26.14
C THR A 851 2.67 7.53 26.15
N ARG A 852 2.73 6.67 27.17
CA ARG A 852 3.73 5.59 27.26
C ARG A 852 3.57 4.54 26.16
N VAL A 853 2.33 4.15 25.83
CA VAL A 853 2.06 3.15 24.79
C VAL A 853 2.23 3.71 23.38
N LEU A 854 1.75 4.92 23.11
CA LEU A 854 1.68 5.51 21.77
C LEU A 854 2.97 6.22 21.34
N TYR A 855 3.71 6.82 22.28
CA TYR A 855 4.86 7.67 21.97
C TYR A 855 6.19 7.21 22.61
N HIS A 856 6.16 6.11 23.40
CA HIS A 856 7.28 5.66 24.24
C HIS A 856 7.80 6.76 25.19
N ALA A 857 6.94 7.73 25.51
CA ALA A 857 7.24 8.91 26.31
C ALA A 857 6.59 8.82 27.70
N GLU A 858 7.13 9.56 28.66
CA GLU A 858 6.57 9.67 30.01
C GLU A 858 6.31 11.15 30.31
N LEU A 859 5.31 11.43 31.16
CA LEU A 859 5.19 12.71 31.86
C LEU A 859 5.80 12.53 33.26
N GLU A 860 6.66 13.47 33.66
CA GLU A 860 7.32 13.46 34.96
C GLU A 860 6.90 14.67 35.81
N ALA A 861 6.44 14.40 37.03
CA ALA A 861 6.13 15.44 38.00
C ALA A 861 7.43 16.03 38.60
N VAL A 862 7.51 17.35 38.65
CA VAL A 862 8.65 18.12 39.19
C VAL A 862 8.13 19.34 39.95
N ASP A 863 8.91 19.84 40.91
CA ASP A 863 8.55 20.97 41.74
C ASP A 863 9.23 22.23 41.17
N PHE A 864 8.53 22.94 40.27
CA PHE A 864 8.98 24.23 39.74
C PHE A 864 8.74 25.36 40.75
N ILE A 865 7.73 25.25 41.61
CA ILE A 865 7.32 26.29 42.56
C ILE A 865 8.35 26.50 43.68
N ASN A 866 8.83 25.41 44.31
CA ASN A 866 9.71 25.42 45.47
C ASN A 866 11.16 25.00 45.13
N ALA A 867 11.36 24.22 44.06
CA ALA A 867 12.64 23.62 43.71
C ALA A 867 13.07 23.89 42.25
N THR A 868 12.77 25.08 41.72
CA THR A 868 12.92 25.46 40.31
C THR A 868 14.26 25.06 39.66
N GLU A 869 15.39 25.37 40.31
CA GLU A 869 16.72 25.10 39.77
C GLU A 869 17.11 23.61 39.87
N GLU A 870 16.68 22.89 40.91
CA GLU A 870 16.86 21.43 40.99
C GLU A 870 16.04 20.74 39.88
N SER A 871 14.81 21.19 39.65
CA SER A 871 13.96 20.75 38.53
C SER A 871 14.62 21.04 37.18
N ARG A 872 15.24 22.21 36.97
CA ARG A 872 16.00 22.56 35.76
C ARG A 872 17.21 21.64 35.55
N GLU A 873 18.02 21.40 36.58
CA GLU A 873 19.19 20.51 36.51
C GLU A 873 18.78 19.05 36.25
N LYS A 874 17.69 18.59 36.86
CA LYS A 874 17.07 17.28 36.63
C LYS A 874 16.63 17.11 35.17
N MET A 875 15.96 18.12 34.60
CA MET A 875 15.54 18.14 33.19
C MET A 875 16.74 18.09 32.23
N ASN A 876 17.77 18.92 32.45
CA ASN A 876 19.00 18.91 31.65
C ASN A 876 19.73 17.55 31.74
N SER A 877 19.86 16.99 32.94
CA SER A 877 20.48 15.69 33.18
C SER A 877 19.76 14.54 32.46
N TRP A 878 18.43 14.61 32.37
CA TRP A 878 17.64 13.66 31.59
C TRP A 878 17.93 13.78 30.09
N VAL A 879 17.92 15.00 29.53
CA VAL A 879 18.21 15.25 28.11
C VAL A 879 19.62 14.80 27.73
N GLU A 880 20.62 15.12 28.55
CA GLU A 880 22.00 14.69 28.31
C GLU A 880 22.10 13.16 28.26
N LYS A 881 21.43 12.47 29.19
CA LYS A 881 21.40 11.00 29.24
C LYS A 881 20.74 10.38 28.01
N GLN A 882 19.59 10.88 27.56
CA GLN A 882 18.90 10.34 26.37
C GLN A 882 19.66 10.60 25.06
N THR A 883 20.47 11.67 25.01
CA THR A 883 21.22 12.07 23.82
C THR A 883 22.68 11.63 23.84
N GLY A 884 23.04 10.67 24.71
CA GLY A 884 24.40 10.11 24.78
C GLY A 884 25.49 11.14 25.10
N GLY A 885 25.16 12.19 25.85
CA GLY A 885 26.07 13.29 26.17
C GLY A 885 26.13 14.43 25.14
N LYS A 886 25.35 14.35 24.05
CA LYS A 886 25.39 15.32 22.93
C LYS A 886 24.66 16.61 23.22
N ILE A 887 23.45 16.55 23.76
CA ILE A 887 22.66 17.74 24.08
C ILE A 887 22.80 18.05 25.57
N LYS A 888 23.65 19.04 25.87
CA LYS A 888 23.83 19.64 27.20
C LYS A 888 23.02 20.93 27.33
N ASP A 889 22.73 21.27 28.58
CA ASP A 889 22.15 22.55 29.02
C ASP A 889 21.01 23.09 28.14
N LEU A 890 19.99 22.25 27.91
CA LEU A 890 18.80 22.61 27.13
C LEU A 890 18.06 23.81 27.75
N PHE A 891 18.01 23.85 29.08
CA PHE A 891 17.46 24.93 29.89
C PHE A 891 18.60 25.67 30.60
N PRO A 892 19.03 26.85 30.10
CA PRO A 892 19.98 27.70 30.82
C PRO A 892 19.37 28.28 32.10
N PRO A 893 20.18 28.71 33.09
CA PRO A 893 19.68 29.30 34.33
C PRO A 893 18.65 30.40 34.10
N GLY A 894 17.52 30.33 34.79
CA GLY A 894 16.40 31.27 34.62
C GLY A 894 15.54 31.10 33.34
N SER A 895 15.71 30.04 32.54
CA SER A 895 14.77 29.74 31.44
C SER A 895 13.47 29.05 31.89
N ILE A 896 13.43 28.64 33.16
CA ILE A 896 12.30 28.05 33.89
C ILE A 896 12.16 28.87 35.18
N ASP A 897 10.92 29.10 35.61
CA ASP A 897 10.57 29.88 36.80
C ASP A 897 9.45 29.22 37.62
N SER A 898 9.14 29.76 38.80
CA SER A 898 8.07 29.28 39.67
C SER A 898 6.64 29.56 39.16
N THR A 899 6.48 29.99 37.90
CA THR A 899 5.19 30.10 37.20
C THR A 899 5.04 29.05 36.08
N THR A 900 6.08 28.26 35.85
CA THR A 900 6.06 27.13 34.93
C THR A 900 5.18 26.01 35.50
N VAL A 901 4.13 25.61 34.79
CA VAL A 901 3.24 24.49 35.20
C VAL A 901 3.31 23.29 34.27
N LEU A 902 3.71 23.48 33.00
CA LEU A 902 3.98 22.41 32.05
C LEU A 902 5.11 22.80 31.09
N ALA A 903 6.10 21.92 30.93
CA ALA A 903 7.23 22.09 30.03
C ALA A 903 7.36 20.89 29.08
N LEU A 904 7.29 21.13 27.77
CA LEU A 904 7.55 20.14 26.73
C LEU A 904 9.03 20.13 26.33
N VAL A 905 9.65 18.96 26.41
CA VAL A 905 11.02 18.69 25.99
C VAL A 905 11.01 17.78 24.79
N ASN A 906 11.58 18.26 23.68
CA ASN A 906 11.75 17.51 22.45
C ASN A 906 13.21 17.58 21.97
N ALA A 907 14.00 16.60 22.35
CA ALA A 907 15.40 16.47 21.91
C ALA A 907 15.53 15.32 20.91
N ILE A 908 16.36 15.49 19.88
CA ILE A 908 16.58 14.42 18.88
C ILE A 908 18.03 14.38 18.39
N HIS A 909 18.55 13.17 18.29
CA HIS A 909 19.87 12.85 17.73
C HIS A 909 19.73 11.79 16.65
N PHE A 910 20.55 11.91 15.60
CA PHE A 910 20.59 10.96 14.48
C PHE A 910 22.03 10.62 14.12
N LYS A 911 22.25 9.33 13.84
CA LYS A 911 23.51 8.78 13.39
C LYS A 911 23.24 7.64 12.41
N GLY A 912 23.94 7.62 11.28
CA GLY A 912 23.74 6.61 10.26
C GLY A 912 24.85 6.60 9.21
N GLN A 913 25.37 5.44 8.88
CA GLN A 913 26.48 5.30 7.91
C GLN A 913 25.98 5.40 6.47
N TRP A 914 26.72 6.08 5.58
CA TRP A 914 26.37 6.12 4.15
C TRP A 914 26.34 4.70 3.56
N ALA A 915 25.41 4.41 2.65
CA ALA A 915 25.33 3.11 1.96
C ALA A 915 26.64 2.78 1.23
N ILE A 916 27.30 3.81 0.71
CA ILE A 916 28.68 3.76 0.27
C ILE A 916 29.34 5.07 0.72
N LYS A 917 30.44 4.98 1.46
CA LYS A 917 31.13 6.10 2.13
C LYS A 917 31.87 7.03 1.17
N PHE A 918 32.31 8.18 1.66
CA PHE A 918 33.36 8.97 1.02
C PHE A 918 34.73 8.46 1.51
N GLU A 919 35.81 8.75 0.79
CA GLU A 919 37.16 8.39 1.23
C GLU A 919 37.84 9.66 1.78
N GLU A 920 38.28 9.67 3.04
CA GLU A 920 38.91 10.85 3.68
C GLU A 920 40.08 11.43 2.84
N LYS A 921 40.84 10.57 2.15
CA LYS A 921 41.95 10.95 1.25
C LYS A 921 41.53 11.82 0.05
N ASN A 922 40.23 11.86 -0.26
CA ASN A 922 39.64 12.66 -1.33
C ASN A 922 39.03 13.98 -0.81
N THR A 923 38.83 14.11 0.51
CA THR A 923 38.35 15.34 1.15
C THR A 923 39.45 16.41 1.10
N ARG A 924 39.07 17.64 0.71
CA ARG A 924 40.03 18.75 0.52
C ARG A 924 39.39 20.08 0.90
N GLU A 925 40.21 21.02 1.34
CA GLU A 925 39.79 22.41 1.46
C GLU A 925 39.38 22.97 0.08
N MET A 926 38.12 23.37 -0.05
CA MET A 926 37.56 23.99 -1.26
C MET A 926 36.73 25.22 -0.86
N PRO A 927 36.62 26.24 -1.73
CA PRO A 927 35.80 27.41 -1.43
C PRO A 927 34.31 27.05 -1.40
N PHE A 928 33.65 27.39 -0.30
CA PHE A 928 32.20 27.50 -0.18
C PHE A 928 31.80 28.96 -0.35
N MET A 929 31.01 29.26 -1.37
CA MET A 929 30.58 30.59 -1.78
C MET A 929 29.40 31.05 -0.91
N LEU A 930 29.64 32.02 -0.03
CA LEU A 930 28.57 32.63 0.80
C LEU A 930 27.69 33.59 0.00
N ASN A 931 28.23 34.12 -1.10
CA ASN A 931 27.57 34.87 -2.16
C ASN A 931 28.53 34.93 -3.36
N LYS A 932 28.21 35.68 -4.42
CA LYS A 932 29.06 35.78 -5.62
C LYS A 932 30.44 36.43 -5.38
N ARG A 933 30.66 37.08 -4.23
CA ARG A 933 31.90 37.83 -3.89
C ARG A 933 32.67 37.22 -2.70
N GLU A 934 31.98 36.76 -1.65
CA GLU A 934 32.58 36.15 -0.45
C GLU A 934 32.56 34.62 -0.53
N HIS A 935 33.69 34.00 -0.20
CA HIS A 935 33.80 32.55 0.00
C HIS A 935 34.68 32.24 1.22
N ARG A 936 34.54 31.03 1.76
CA ARG A 936 35.39 30.49 2.84
C ARG A 936 35.84 29.09 2.49
N TYR A 937 37.03 28.69 2.89
CA TYR A 937 37.51 27.33 2.68
C TYR A 937 36.87 26.39 3.69
N VAL A 938 36.38 25.25 3.20
CA VAL A 938 35.73 24.20 3.99
C VAL A 938 36.23 22.82 3.55
N PRO A 939 36.29 21.83 4.45
CA PRO A 939 36.60 20.44 4.10
C PRO A 939 35.48 19.83 3.25
N MET A 940 35.70 19.82 1.95
CA MET A 940 34.77 19.34 0.92
C MET A 940 35.06 17.87 0.60
N MET A 941 34.12 16.98 0.92
CA MET A 941 34.21 15.55 0.66
C MET A 941 33.90 15.30 -0.83
N CYS A 942 34.74 14.52 -1.52
CA CYS A 942 34.63 14.30 -2.96
C CYS A 942 34.56 12.80 -3.30
N ARG A 943 33.59 12.39 -4.13
CA ARG A 943 33.50 11.02 -4.64
C ARG A 943 32.81 10.89 -6.01
N LYS A 944 33.36 10.02 -6.87
CA LYS A 944 32.75 9.58 -8.13
C LYS A 944 31.91 8.33 -7.90
N GLY A 945 30.67 8.30 -8.38
CA GLY A 945 29.75 7.17 -8.14
C GLY A 945 28.56 7.15 -9.08
N LYS A 946 27.66 6.18 -8.91
CA LYS A 946 26.31 6.24 -9.48
C LYS A 946 25.36 6.81 -8.42
N TYR A 947 24.64 7.87 -8.75
CA TYR A 947 23.70 8.52 -7.85
C TYR A 947 22.43 8.92 -8.60
N LYS A 948 21.28 8.93 -7.93
CA LYS A 948 20.07 9.51 -8.51
C LYS A 948 20.13 11.02 -8.36
N VAL A 949 20.02 11.71 -9.50
CA VAL A 949 20.04 13.17 -9.58
C VAL A 949 19.00 13.61 -10.59
N THR A 950 18.23 14.63 -10.24
CA THR A 950 17.25 15.28 -11.14
C THR A 950 17.50 16.79 -11.16
N ARG A 951 17.17 17.43 -12.29
CA ARG A 951 17.40 18.86 -12.52
C ARG A 951 16.10 19.50 -12.97
N ARG A 952 15.66 20.54 -12.26
CA ARG A 952 14.38 21.21 -12.48
C ARG A 952 14.64 22.60 -13.06
N GLN A 953 14.45 22.72 -14.37
CA GLN A 953 14.85 23.90 -15.14
C GLN A 953 13.99 25.14 -14.84
N GLU A 954 12.71 24.96 -14.50
CA GLU A 954 11.80 26.07 -14.18
C GLU A 954 12.18 26.74 -12.85
N GLU A 955 12.48 25.95 -11.81
CA GLU A 955 12.85 26.46 -10.48
C GLU A 955 14.36 26.59 -10.27
N GLN A 956 15.18 26.23 -11.27
CA GLN A 956 16.65 26.26 -11.22
C GLN A 956 17.22 25.55 -10.00
N VAL A 957 16.78 24.30 -9.76
CA VAL A 957 17.25 23.46 -8.65
C VAL A 957 17.68 22.08 -9.13
N THR A 958 18.84 21.63 -8.68
CA THR A 958 19.32 20.24 -8.84
C THR A 958 19.14 19.50 -7.53
N VAL A 959 18.57 18.29 -7.58
CA VAL A 959 18.28 17.48 -6.39
C VAL A 959 19.03 16.16 -6.47
N LEU A 960 19.81 15.85 -5.43
CA LEU A 960 20.64 14.65 -5.29
C LEU A 960 20.11 13.76 -4.16
N GLU A 961 20.07 12.44 -4.38
CA GLU A 961 19.83 11.43 -3.34
C GLU A 961 21.13 10.76 -2.88
N LEU A 962 21.34 10.71 -1.55
CA LEU A 962 22.44 10.03 -0.86
C LEU A 962 21.88 9.02 0.15
N PRO A 963 21.81 7.71 -0.20
CA PRO A 963 21.24 6.69 0.68
C PRO A 963 22.17 6.33 1.85
N TYR A 964 21.57 5.98 2.99
CA TYR A 964 22.22 5.38 4.15
C TYR A 964 22.24 3.84 4.06
N THR A 965 23.06 3.20 4.88
CA THR A 965 23.21 1.73 4.93
C THR A 965 21.86 1.06 5.20
N GLY A 966 21.45 0.16 4.30
CA GLY A 966 20.13 -0.49 4.31
C GLY A 966 19.08 0.18 3.41
N GLU A 967 19.37 1.38 2.87
CA GLU A 967 18.52 2.16 1.96
C GLU A 967 17.11 2.55 2.48
N GLU A 968 16.79 2.22 3.75
CA GLU A 968 15.58 2.67 4.44
C GLU A 968 15.53 4.20 4.62
N LEU A 969 16.69 4.85 4.75
CA LEU A 969 16.84 6.30 4.83
C LEU A 969 17.69 6.85 3.68
N SER A 970 17.35 8.04 3.19
CA SER A 970 18.19 8.84 2.29
C SER A 970 18.30 10.29 2.78
N MET A 971 19.48 10.88 2.66
CA MET A 971 19.63 12.34 2.66
C MET A 971 19.37 12.86 1.24
N PHE A 972 18.59 13.92 1.13
CA PHE A 972 18.36 14.66 -0.10
C PHE A 972 19.02 16.04 0.02
N ILE A 973 19.78 16.45 -1.01
CA ILE A 973 20.33 17.80 -1.13
C ILE A 973 19.58 18.52 -2.26
N LEU A 974 19.00 19.68 -1.98
CA LEU A 974 18.35 20.56 -2.94
C LEU A 974 19.22 21.80 -3.12
N LEU A 975 19.95 21.85 -4.24
CA LEU A 975 20.97 22.83 -4.55
C LEU A 975 20.47 23.78 -5.66
N PRO A 976 20.43 25.11 -5.43
CA PRO A 976 20.19 26.09 -6.49
C PRO A 976 21.22 25.95 -7.64
N GLU A 977 20.86 26.33 -8.86
CA GLU A 977 21.79 26.24 -10.00
C GLU A 977 22.71 27.46 -10.14
N ASN A 978 22.32 28.62 -9.60
CA ASN A 978 22.98 29.91 -9.86
C ASN A 978 23.06 30.78 -8.60
N ILE A 979 24.25 31.35 -8.35
CA ILE A 979 24.47 32.42 -7.38
C ILE A 979 24.42 33.75 -8.12
N CYS A 980 23.37 34.54 -7.87
CA CYS A 980 23.23 35.89 -8.41
C CYS A 980 24.02 36.90 -7.55
N ASP A 981 24.22 38.13 -8.04
CA ASP A 981 25.24 39.05 -7.49
C ASP A 981 25.15 39.31 -5.98
N GLU A 982 23.94 39.43 -5.43
CA GLU A 982 23.70 39.68 -4.00
C GLU A 982 22.65 38.72 -3.39
N SER A 983 22.42 37.55 -4.01
CA SER A 983 21.55 36.50 -3.48
C SER A 983 22.14 35.11 -3.69
N THR A 984 21.79 34.16 -2.82
CA THR A 984 22.36 32.81 -2.82
C THR A 984 21.61 31.84 -3.74
N GLY A 985 20.51 32.29 -4.37
CA GLY A 985 19.57 31.46 -5.13
C GLY A 985 18.61 30.69 -4.23
N LEU A 986 19.05 30.40 -3.00
CA LEU A 986 18.30 29.74 -1.94
C LEU A 986 17.01 30.49 -1.56
N GLU A 987 17.00 31.83 -1.62
CA GLU A 987 15.83 32.63 -1.25
C GLU A 987 14.65 32.42 -2.23
N GLN A 988 14.97 32.16 -3.50
CA GLN A 988 14.00 31.75 -4.52
C GLN A 988 13.52 30.31 -4.27
N LEU A 989 14.45 29.39 -3.97
CA LEU A 989 14.13 28.00 -3.65
C LEU A 989 13.21 27.90 -2.42
N GLU A 990 13.54 28.54 -1.29
CA GLU A 990 12.69 28.59 -0.09
C GLU A 990 11.31 29.22 -0.34
N SER A 991 11.17 30.05 -1.37
CA SER A 991 9.90 30.69 -1.74
C SER A 991 9.08 29.85 -2.72
N ALA A 992 9.73 28.95 -3.46
CA ALA A 992 9.12 28.05 -4.43
C ALA A 992 8.74 26.66 -3.85
N VAL A 993 9.34 26.25 -2.73
CA VAL A 993 9.05 24.95 -2.09
C VAL A 993 7.61 24.92 -1.55
N THR A 994 6.76 24.13 -2.21
CA THR A 994 5.44 23.71 -1.70
C THR A 994 5.47 22.23 -1.30
N TYR A 995 4.38 21.72 -0.69
CA TYR A 995 4.25 20.29 -0.39
C TYR A 995 4.39 19.45 -1.68
N GLU A 996 3.67 19.84 -2.72
CA GLU A 996 3.56 19.12 -4.00
C GLU A 996 4.94 19.07 -4.68
N LYS A 997 5.60 20.22 -4.77
CA LYS A 997 6.95 20.33 -5.34
C LYS A 997 7.96 19.52 -4.54
N LEU A 998 7.96 19.59 -3.20
CA LEU A 998 8.91 18.82 -2.39
C LEU A 998 8.67 17.30 -2.49
N ALA A 999 7.41 16.86 -2.54
CA ALA A 999 7.04 15.46 -2.75
C ALA A 999 7.49 14.96 -4.13
N GLU A 1000 7.29 15.77 -5.18
CA GLU A 1000 7.68 15.44 -6.56
C GLU A 1000 9.20 15.46 -6.78
N TRP A 1001 9.89 16.48 -6.28
CA TRP A 1001 11.35 16.61 -6.38
C TRP A 1001 12.10 15.53 -5.59
N THR A 1002 11.50 14.99 -4.52
CA THR A 1002 12.04 13.86 -3.75
C THR A 1002 11.40 12.52 -4.10
N ASN A 1003 10.72 12.42 -5.24
CA ASN A 1003 10.30 11.14 -5.83
C ASN A 1003 11.36 10.63 -6.82
N MET A 1004 12.27 9.79 -6.33
CA MET A 1004 13.36 9.20 -7.10
C MET A 1004 13.07 7.77 -7.55
N GLU A 1005 11.80 7.33 -7.60
CA GLU A 1005 11.44 5.96 -7.97
C GLU A 1005 11.67 5.70 -9.48
N ASN A 1006 11.39 6.69 -10.32
CA ASN A 1006 11.60 6.62 -11.78
C ASN A 1006 12.94 7.24 -12.26
N VAL A 1007 13.85 7.60 -11.34
CA VAL A 1007 15.11 8.28 -11.68
C VAL A 1007 16.27 7.27 -11.77
N CYS A 1008 16.77 7.06 -12.99
CA CYS A 1008 17.92 6.17 -13.24
C CYS A 1008 19.22 6.74 -12.63
N PRO A 1009 20.02 5.94 -11.88
CA PRO A 1009 21.29 6.40 -11.30
C PRO A 1009 22.35 6.79 -12.35
N GLN A 1010 22.78 8.05 -12.33
CA GLN A 1010 23.75 8.63 -13.26
C GLN A 1010 25.18 8.59 -12.69
N LYS A 1011 26.20 8.46 -13.55
CA LYS A 1011 27.61 8.36 -13.13
C LYS A 1011 28.25 9.75 -12.96
N ILE A 1012 28.07 10.35 -11.79
CA ILE A 1012 28.45 11.73 -11.48
C ILE A 1012 29.65 11.83 -10.52
N MET A 1013 30.24 13.02 -10.40
CA MET A 1013 31.05 13.41 -9.24
C MET A 1013 30.18 14.15 -8.23
N VAL A 1014 30.23 13.77 -6.96
CA VAL A 1014 29.57 14.48 -5.85
C VAL A 1014 30.63 15.15 -5.00
N TYR A 1015 30.43 16.45 -4.73
CA TYR A 1015 31.11 17.20 -3.70
C TYR A 1015 30.09 17.67 -2.65
N LEU A 1016 30.35 17.37 -1.38
CA LEU A 1016 29.51 17.73 -0.23
C LEU A 1016 30.42 18.19 0.92
N PRO A 1017 30.17 19.34 1.57
CA PRO A 1017 30.99 19.77 2.71
C PRO A 1017 30.77 18.85 3.91
N ARG A 1018 31.81 18.62 4.70
CA ARG A 1018 31.67 18.10 6.07
C ARG A 1018 31.13 19.24 6.94
N PHE A 1019 30.02 19.02 7.66
CA PHE A 1019 29.32 20.08 8.42
C PHE A 1019 28.78 19.59 9.76
N ARG A 1020 28.60 20.50 10.73
CA ARG A 1020 27.95 20.21 12.01
C ARG A 1020 26.97 21.32 12.39
N MET A 1021 25.74 20.95 12.72
CA MET A 1021 24.70 21.86 13.20
C MET A 1021 24.15 21.36 14.54
N GLU A 1022 24.01 22.28 15.49
CA GLU A 1022 23.43 22.03 16.81
C GLU A 1022 22.45 23.17 17.11
N GLU A 1023 21.19 22.97 16.71
CA GLU A 1023 20.20 24.04 16.65
C GLU A 1023 19.14 23.87 17.74
N SER A 1024 18.89 24.96 18.48
CA SER A 1024 17.82 25.05 19.47
C SER A 1024 16.75 26.06 19.05
N CYS A 1025 15.51 25.77 19.41
CA CYS A 1025 14.33 26.58 19.12
C CYS A 1025 13.37 26.55 20.31
N GLU A 1026 13.01 27.72 20.85
CA GLU A 1026 11.80 27.86 21.65
C GLU A 1026 10.59 27.79 20.71
N LEU A 1027 9.69 26.84 20.93
CA LEU A 1027 8.61 26.51 19.99
C LEU A 1027 7.44 27.49 20.08
N ILE A 1028 7.19 28.05 21.27
CA ILE A 1028 5.97 28.82 21.58
C ILE A 1028 5.75 30.00 20.60
N PRO A 1029 6.73 30.90 20.33
CA PRO A 1029 6.51 32.02 19.42
C PRO A 1029 6.20 31.59 17.98
N VAL A 1030 6.79 30.48 17.53
CA VAL A 1030 6.60 29.93 16.18
C VAL A 1030 5.20 29.31 16.06
N LEU A 1031 4.76 28.55 17.07
CA LEU A 1031 3.44 27.93 17.10
C LEU A 1031 2.31 28.98 17.24
N GLN A 1032 2.54 30.07 17.99
CA GLN A 1032 1.64 31.23 18.08
C GLN A 1032 1.48 31.99 16.75
N ALA A 1033 2.55 32.06 15.94
CA ALA A 1033 2.50 32.61 14.59
C ALA A 1033 1.71 31.70 13.62
N LEU A 1034 1.87 30.38 13.73
CA LEU A 1034 1.11 29.39 12.95
C LEU A 1034 -0.38 29.31 13.33
N GLY A 1035 -0.75 29.69 14.56
CA GLY A 1035 -2.14 29.82 15.00
C GLY A 1035 -2.51 29.05 16.26
N MET A 1036 -1.58 28.34 16.88
CA MET A 1036 -1.77 27.67 18.18
C MET A 1036 -1.55 28.70 19.29
N ARG A 1037 -2.59 29.09 20.03
CA ARG A 1037 -2.57 30.24 20.94
C ARG A 1037 -3.09 29.89 22.32
N ASP A 1038 -4.27 29.30 22.41
CA ASP A 1038 -4.94 29.08 23.70
C ASP A 1038 -4.17 28.08 24.58
N ALA A 1039 -3.48 27.11 23.97
CA ALA A 1039 -2.52 26.20 24.64
C ALA A 1039 -1.46 26.89 25.52
N PHE A 1040 -1.14 28.15 25.23
CA PHE A 1040 -0.09 28.93 25.88
C PHE A 1040 -0.64 30.00 26.85
N ILE A 1041 -1.96 30.02 27.09
CA ILE A 1041 -2.65 31.06 27.85
C ILE A 1041 -3.40 30.43 29.04
N PHE A 1042 -2.98 30.75 30.27
CA PHE A 1042 -3.54 30.23 31.52
C PHE A 1042 -5.08 30.24 31.60
N GLU A 1043 -5.73 31.32 31.12
CA GLU A 1043 -7.20 31.48 31.18
C GLU A 1043 -7.96 30.72 30.08
N ARG A 1044 -7.26 30.04 29.15
CA ARG A 1044 -7.87 29.46 27.93
C ARG A 1044 -7.41 28.05 27.59
N ALA A 1045 -6.23 27.65 28.06
CA ALA A 1045 -5.70 26.32 27.85
C ALA A 1045 -6.64 25.28 28.47
N ASP A 1046 -7.29 24.48 27.62
CA ASP A 1046 -8.02 23.30 28.06
C ASP A 1046 -7.11 22.09 27.92
N PHE A 1047 -6.47 21.71 29.03
CA PHE A 1047 -5.74 20.46 29.19
C PHE A 1047 -6.44 19.51 30.19
N SER A 1048 -7.77 19.51 30.16
CA SER A 1048 -8.61 18.67 31.03
C SER A 1048 -8.40 17.15 30.86
N GLY A 1049 -7.77 16.73 29.76
CA GLY A 1049 -7.31 15.36 29.52
C GLY A 1049 -5.94 15.03 30.13
N LEU A 1050 -5.10 16.02 30.48
CA LEU A 1050 -3.90 15.81 31.30
C LEU A 1050 -4.24 15.80 32.80
N SER A 1051 -4.97 16.80 33.28
CA SER A 1051 -5.37 16.93 34.70
C SER A 1051 -6.77 17.52 34.82
N ARG A 1052 -7.46 17.21 35.92
CA ARG A 1052 -8.79 17.79 36.25
C ARG A 1052 -8.70 19.14 36.96
N GLU A 1053 -7.49 19.56 37.34
CA GLU A 1053 -7.26 20.81 38.06
C GLU A 1053 -7.06 21.95 37.04
N PRO A 1054 -7.81 23.07 37.16
CA PRO A 1054 -7.76 24.15 36.18
C PRO A 1054 -6.46 24.96 36.29
N GLY A 1055 -6.07 25.62 35.19
CA GLY A 1055 -4.88 26.48 35.15
C GLY A 1055 -3.59 25.78 34.70
N LEU A 1056 -3.67 24.52 34.25
CA LEU A 1056 -2.58 23.88 33.52
C LEU A 1056 -2.52 24.44 32.09
N PHE A 1057 -1.37 24.99 31.68
CA PHE A 1057 -1.10 25.49 30.33
C PHE A 1057 0.36 25.21 29.93
N LEU A 1058 0.67 25.20 28.63
CA LEU A 1058 2.02 24.86 28.16
C LEU A 1058 2.98 26.05 28.32
N SER A 1059 3.54 26.21 29.52
CA SER A 1059 4.40 27.34 29.90
C SER A 1059 5.73 27.39 29.13
N LYS A 1060 6.32 26.22 28.82
CA LYS A 1060 7.56 26.12 28.04
C LYS A 1060 7.50 24.97 27.02
N ALA A 1061 8.08 25.18 25.84
CA ALA A 1061 8.26 24.14 24.84
C ALA A 1061 9.55 24.40 24.05
N ILE A 1062 10.52 23.48 24.13
CA ILE A 1062 11.83 23.61 23.48
C ILE A 1062 12.14 22.39 22.61
N HIS A 1063 12.54 22.68 21.37
CA HIS A 1063 13.19 21.72 20.48
C HIS A 1063 14.71 21.95 20.47
N LYS A 1064 15.51 20.88 20.49
CA LYS A 1064 16.93 20.93 20.14
C LYS A 1064 17.32 19.71 19.33
N SER A 1065 18.03 19.93 18.22
CA SER A 1065 18.44 18.90 17.28
C SER A 1065 19.92 19.01 16.92
N PHE A 1066 20.50 17.87 16.54
CA PHE A 1066 21.93 17.74 16.28
C PHE A 1066 22.17 16.91 15.00
N VAL A 1067 23.10 17.36 14.16
CA VAL A 1067 23.63 16.60 13.01
C VAL A 1067 25.11 16.90 12.79
N GLU A 1068 25.89 15.87 12.46
CA GLU A 1068 27.29 15.98 12.03
C GLU A 1068 27.49 15.11 10.79
N VAL A 1069 27.64 15.73 9.61
CA VAL A 1069 27.83 15.04 8.33
C VAL A 1069 29.31 14.93 8.02
N ASN A 1070 29.78 13.70 7.77
CA ASN A 1070 31.18 13.37 7.48
C ASN A 1070 31.29 12.18 6.49
N GLU A 1071 32.52 11.72 6.25
CA GLU A 1071 32.83 10.73 5.22
C GLU A 1071 32.24 9.33 5.49
N GLU A 1072 32.06 8.97 6.76
CA GLU A 1072 31.47 7.69 7.19
C GLU A 1072 29.94 7.70 7.07
N GLY A 1073 29.31 8.87 7.21
CA GLY A 1073 27.87 9.03 7.33
C GLY A 1073 27.48 10.30 8.06
N THR A 1074 26.39 10.22 8.82
CA THR A 1074 26.14 11.13 9.94
C THR A 1074 26.72 10.52 11.22
N GLU A 1075 27.70 11.21 11.82
CA GLU A 1075 28.45 10.98 13.07
C GLU A 1075 29.34 9.70 13.22
N ALA A 1076 30.60 9.92 13.62
CA ALA A 1076 31.83 9.14 13.33
C ALA A 1076 32.12 7.88 14.23
N ALA A 1077 33.26 7.14 14.16
CA ALA A 1077 34.58 7.42 13.57
C ALA A 1077 35.51 6.20 13.33
N ALA A 1078 36.65 6.49 12.67
CA ALA A 1078 37.95 5.76 12.60
C ALA A 1078 38.23 4.87 11.35
N ALA A 1079 39.46 4.97 10.84
CA ALA A 1079 39.83 4.66 9.44
C ALA A 1079 40.97 3.62 9.26
N THR A 1080 41.14 3.09 8.04
CA THR A 1080 42.45 2.70 7.43
C THR A 1080 42.32 2.24 5.96
N GLY A 1081 43.37 2.43 5.14
CA GLY A 1081 43.57 1.70 3.86
C GLY A 1081 43.77 2.56 2.60
N MET A 1082 44.90 2.38 1.90
CA MET A 1082 45.18 3.03 0.61
C MET A 1082 44.97 2.10 -0.59
N THR A 1083 44.60 2.65 -1.75
CA THR A 1083 44.97 2.13 -3.09
C THR A 1083 45.03 3.29 -4.10
N ILE A 1084 45.85 3.13 -5.14
CA ILE A 1084 46.27 4.15 -6.13
C ILE A 1084 45.29 4.25 -7.31
N VAL A 1085 45.20 5.42 -7.96
CA VAL A 1085 44.31 5.72 -9.11
C VAL A 1085 45.11 5.88 -10.41
N PRO A 1086 44.80 5.13 -11.49
CA PRO A 1086 45.24 5.43 -12.85
C PRO A 1086 44.33 6.47 -13.54
N LEU A 1087 44.90 7.34 -14.39
CA LEU A 1087 44.13 8.35 -15.12
C LEU A 1087 43.41 7.76 -16.34
N CYS A 1088 42.15 8.17 -16.54
CA CYS A 1088 41.60 8.41 -17.87
C CYS A 1088 40.48 9.46 -17.81
N LEU A 1089 40.56 10.51 -18.62
CA LEU A 1089 39.66 11.67 -18.56
C LEU A 1089 38.35 11.41 -19.31
N HIS A 1090 37.37 10.84 -18.60
CA HIS A 1090 35.97 11.05 -18.91
C HIS A 1090 35.38 11.94 -17.80
N ILE A 1091 35.19 13.23 -18.14
CA ILE A 1091 34.64 14.24 -17.23
C ILE A 1091 33.21 13.83 -16.90
N PRO A 1092 32.89 13.47 -15.65
CA PRO A 1092 31.52 13.19 -15.27
C PRO A 1092 30.73 14.49 -15.16
N TYR A 1093 29.41 14.41 -15.25
CA TYR A 1093 28.55 15.47 -14.74
C TYR A 1093 28.84 15.66 -13.24
N GLU A 1094 28.87 16.90 -12.75
CA GLU A 1094 29.19 17.21 -11.35
C GLU A 1094 27.96 17.70 -10.59
N PHE A 1095 27.80 17.24 -9.35
CA PHE A 1095 26.94 17.86 -8.35
C PHE A 1095 27.87 18.39 -7.24
N ARG A 1096 27.81 19.69 -6.96
CA ARG A 1096 28.77 20.35 -6.08
C ARG A 1096 28.07 21.30 -5.12
N ALA A 1097 27.89 20.88 -3.88
CA ALA A 1097 27.28 21.70 -2.83
C ALA A 1097 28.28 22.72 -2.24
N ASP A 1098 28.85 23.58 -3.09
CA ASP A 1098 29.82 24.62 -2.73
C ASP A 1098 29.17 25.98 -2.41
N HIS A 1099 27.86 26.01 -2.17
CA HIS A 1099 27.11 27.22 -1.84
C HIS A 1099 25.78 26.85 -1.14
N PRO A 1100 25.05 27.82 -0.53
CA PRO A 1100 23.92 27.51 0.34
C PRO A 1100 22.81 26.64 -0.26
N PHE A 1101 22.40 25.61 0.49
CA PHE A 1101 21.48 24.57 0.05
C PHE A 1101 20.44 24.21 1.12
N LEU A 1102 19.29 23.66 0.69
CA LEU A 1102 18.37 22.96 1.58
C LEU A 1102 18.74 21.47 1.59
N PHE A 1103 18.56 20.82 2.75
CA PHE A 1103 18.71 19.38 2.86
C PHE A 1103 17.63 18.79 3.76
N LEU A 1104 17.34 17.51 3.53
CA LEU A 1104 16.41 16.75 4.38
C LEU A 1104 16.84 15.29 4.48
N ILE A 1105 16.43 14.63 5.57
CA ILE A 1105 16.61 13.20 5.77
C ILE A 1105 15.22 12.57 5.76
N LYS A 1106 15.00 11.62 4.85
CA LYS A 1106 13.70 11.03 4.53
C LYS A 1106 13.73 9.54 4.83
N HIS A 1107 12.66 9.02 5.42
CA HIS A 1107 12.41 7.58 5.49
C HIS A 1107 11.75 7.13 4.19
N ASN A 1108 12.45 6.31 3.41
CA ASN A 1108 12.12 6.00 2.02
C ASN A 1108 10.87 5.11 1.87
N LEU A 1109 10.53 4.33 2.91
CA LEU A 1109 9.32 3.51 2.96
C LEU A 1109 8.08 4.36 3.26
N SER A 1110 8.02 5.02 4.42
CA SER A 1110 6.85 5.82 4.83
C SER A 1110 6.83 7.26 4.28
N LYS A 1111 7.78 7.61 3.40
CA LYS A 1111 8.04 8.93 2.78
C LYS A 1111 8.25 10.11 3.75
N ASN A 1112 8.22 9.87 5.05
CA ASN A 1112 8.30 10.90 6.10
C ASN A 1112 9.63 11.64 6.09
N ILE A 1113 9.56 12.97 6.25
CA ILE A 1113 10.73 13.79 6.58
C ILE A 1113 11.04 13.60 8.06
N LEU A 1114 12.23 13.07 8.36
CA LEU A 1114 12.75 12.94 9.73
C LEU A 1114 13.45 14.22 10.16
N PHE A 1115 14.18 14.86 9.26
CA PHE A 1115 14.88 16.13 9.50
C PHE A 1115 14.80 17.03 8.28
N PHE A 1116 14.73 18.34 8.51
CA PHE A 1116 14.79 19.36 7.48
C PHE A 1116 15.77 20.46 7.91
N GLY A 1117 16.53 20.98 6.96
CA GLY A 1117 17.54 21.98 7.27
C GLY A 1117 18.01 22.82 6.09
N ARG A 1118 18.72 23.88 6.46
CA ARG A 1118 19.34 24.88 5.59
C ARG A 1118 20.79 25.01 5.98
N CYS A 1119 21.69 24.73 5.03
CA CYS A 1119 23.10 25.02 5.16
C CYS A 1119 23.39 26.38 4.51
N CYS A 1120 23.56 27.42 5.32
CA CYS A 1120 24.08 28.71 4.88
C CYS A 1120 25.61 28.78 5.02
N PHE A 1121 26.17 28.07 6.00
CA PHE A 1121 27.61 27.83 6.14
C PHE A 1121 27.84 26.48 6.88
N PRO A 1122 28.65 25.55 6.34
CA PRO A 1122 28.86 24.21 6.93
C PRO A 1122 29.72 24.20 8.20
#